data_AF-A0A935BMK6-F1
#
_entry.id   AF-A0A935BMK6-F1
#
_cell.length_a   1.000
_cell.length_b   1.000
_cell.length_c   1.000
_cell.angle_alpha   90.00
_cell.angle_beta   90.00
_cell.angle_gamma   90.00
#
_symmetry.space_group_name_H-M   'P 1'
#
loop_
_entity.id
_entity.type
_entity.pdbx_description
1 polymer ?
#
loop_
_entity_poly.entity_id
_entity_poly.type
_entity_poly.pdbx_seq_one_letter_code
_entity_poly.pdbx_strand_id
1 'polypeptide(L)'
;MSINLDDYAELLEDLSPHSRQALEANWHDATRIFSPRGLDNYLKGVSAIRGLGRGDSLVETWIEEAPQVAKEVGEDVIADLATASLMLASKTSGAVIELLLATAPTAANRLADAQLFLNYLQFINTLIAQAPRGVRPMLDKLEVLFQNLTLGGLRRWALWGAHAHRTNYEEQIKYFSLESKESLAMLQKERKGTLLVDVQRRINMYLRAFWARDFFMRPTSGDFESREGYRPYIEDYLLHLPDAFDDFTNAEEKISGLELYRATAAHCAAHIVETKQPISAEALNPMQMAVISVIEDARVEALSIRRFPGLKQLWSKLHTATPEMSASVGDYLNRLARALLDETYQDNDPWIAEARLLFANAQDRLDSNHTSWEIGVQLAHRLSEKKIAFNPRTDLLTAPYRDDNRYFWEFEEFDFNKAAGAGYDSVKQVRKYVGVMEMANEIDVETAGDDAEEIWVLGTELFPYENIGDESNGKSFNELEGKEPVSDPFHYSEWDYQIQLERPAWATVLEKRAKSGDLAVIDGITAQYKREIHRMKFLLDAMQPQGVQRIRKLEDGDEIDINAAIQSFTDIRLGNQPDPRIMMRSVRKTRDFSILVLLDLSESTNEKVQDQEYSVRELTQQACVLLADAINKVGDPFAIHGFCSDGRHDVEYYRFKDFDQHWDDTPKAKLAGMTGQLSTRMGAAIRHAGHHLKLQRSAKKLLIVITDGEPADIDVRDPQYLRMDTKKAVEEVARIGVTTYCMSLDPRADNYVSRIFGQKNYMVVDHVQRLPEKLPLLYAGLTR
;
A
#
# COMPACT_ATOMS: atom_id res chain seq x y z
N MET A 1 -23.87 -3.16 -0.60
CA MET A 1 -24.93 -4.18 -0.45
C MET A 1 -24.92 -4.73 0.97
N SER A 2 -26.07 -4.82 1.64
CA SER A 2 -26.19 -5.65 2.85
C SER A 2 -26.22 -7.11 2.39
N ILE A 3 -25.14 -7.86 2.61
CA ILE A 3 -25.09 -9.30 2.33
C ILE A 3 -26.13 -9.96 3.24
N ASN A 4 -27.21 -10.47 2.65
CA ASN A 4 -28.30 -11.02 3.42
C ASN A 4 -28.02 -12.51 3.69
N LEU A 5 -28.29 -12.97 4.91
CA LEU A 5 -28.09 -14.36 5.29
C LEU A 5 -28.94 -15.31 4.42
N ASP A 6 -30.09 -14.79 3.94
CA ASP A 6 -31.03 -15.48 3.07
C ASP A 6 -30.42 -15.92 1.72
N ASP A 7 -29.39 -15.22 1.23
CA ASP A 7 -28.70 -15.55 -0.03
C ASP A 7 -27.92 -16.88 0.05
N TYR A 8 -27.72 -17.40 1.28
CA TYR A 8 -26.99 -18.64 1.56
C TYR A 8 -27.88 -19.75 2.11
N ALA A 9 -29.20 -19.69 1.88
CA ALA A 9 -30.17 -20.62 2.44
C ALA A 9 -29.80 -22.11 2.27
N GLU A 10 -29.19 -22.48 1.13
CA GLU A 10 -28.74 -23.86 0.86
C GLU A 10 -27.65 -24.35 1.82
N LEU A 11 -26.71 -23.48 2.23
CA LEU A 11 -25.65 -23.84 3.19
C LEU A 11 -26.16 -23.91 4.63
N LEU A 12 -27.34 -23.35 4.90
CA LEU A 12 -27.92 -23.18 6.23
C LEU A 12 -29.06 -24.17 6.51
N GLU A 13 -29.49 -24.96 5.51
CA GLU A 13 -30.67 -25.83 5.59
C GLU A 13 -30.55 -26.88 6.71
N ASP A 14 -29.35 -27.42 6.93
CA ASP A 14 -29.06 -28.51 7.87
C ASP A 14 -28.63 -28.06 9.28
N LEU A 15 -28.65 -26.75 9.54
CA LEU A 15 -28.31 -26.20 10.86
C LEU A 15 -29.44 -26.37 11.86
N SER A 16 -29.08 -26.66 13.12
CA SER A 16 -30.06 -26.69 14.20
C SER A 16 -30.59 -25.28 14.48
N PRO A 17 -31.79 -25.15 15.09
CA PRO A 17 -32.34 -23.84 15.45
C PRO A 17 -31.39 -23.03 16.35
N HIS A 18 -30.62 -23.70 17.20
CA HIS A 18 -29.67 -23.06 18.11
C HIS A 18 -28.46 -22.51 17.35
N SER A 19 -27.86 -23.31 16.45
CA SER A 19 -26.73 -22.83 15.63
C SER A 19 -27.13 -21.74 14.64
N ARG A 20 -28.36 -21.74 14.12
CA ARG A 20 -28.90 -20.62 13.32
C ARG A 20 -29.00 -19.34 14.14
N GLN A 21 -29.51 -19.43 15.36
CA GLN A 21 -29.61 -18.27 16.24
C GLN A 21 -28.22 -17.70 16.59
N ALA A 22 -27.23 -18.57 16.83
CA ALA A 22 -25.84 -18.16 17.05
C ALA A 22 -25.24 -17.49 15.81
N LEU A 23 -25.50 -18.02 14.61
CA LEU A 23 -25.06 -17.41 13.36
C LEU A 23 -25.70 -16.05 13.13
N GLU A 24 -27.02 -15.91 13.31
CA GLU A 24 -27.74 -14.65 13.18
C GLU A 24 -27.20 -13.59 14.16
N ALA A 25 -26.91 -13.99 15.40
CA ALA A 25 -26.35 -13.10 16.42
C ALA A 25 -24.94 -12.60 16.05
N ASN A 26 -24.10 -13.45 15.47
CA ASN A 26 -22.72 -13.12 15.07
C ASN A 26 -22.59 -12.62 13.62
N TRP A 27 -23.67 -12.66 12.83
CA TRP A 27 -23.65 -12.33 11.40
C TRP A 27 -23.19 -10.91 11.14
N HIS A 28 -23.61 -9.96 11.98
CA HIS A 28 -23.18 -8.57 11.80
C HIS A 28 -21.66 -8.41 11.99
N ASP A 29 -21.07 -9.13 12.94
CA ASP A 29 -19.64 -9.06 13.20
C ASP A 29 -18.84 -9.84 12.13
N ALA A 30 -19.34 -10.98 11.67
CA ALA A 30 -18.74 -11.73 10.54
C ALA A 30 -18.74 -10.89 9.25
N THR A 31 -19.86 -10.20 8.95
CA THR A 31 -19.98 -9.24 7.83
C THR A 31 -19.24 -7.91 8.06
N ARG A 32 -18.57 -7.72 9.21
CA ARG A 32 -17.58 -6.66 9.44
C ARG A 32 -16.12 -7.11 9.28
N ILE A 33 -15.83 -8.40 9.38
CA ILE A 33 -14.47 -8.96 9.24
C ILE A 33 -14.15 -9.55 7.84
N PHE A 34 -14.90 -10.52 7.33
CA PHE A 34 -14.72 -11.23 6.04
C PHE A 34 -15.21 -10.60 4.73
N SER A 35 -14.41 -10.45 3.67
CA SER A 35 -14.87 -10.15 2.29
C SER A 35 -16.01 -11.10 1.81
N PRO A 36 -16.70 -10.82 0.68
CA PRO A 36 -17.69 -11.76 0.13
C PRO A 36 -17.14 -13.19 -0.06
N ARG A 37 -15.89 -13.32 -0.50
CA ARG A 37 -15.18 -14.61 -0.60
C ARG A 37 -14.92 -15.20 0.79
N GLY A 38 -14.52 -14.38 1.74
CA GLY A 38 -14.31 -14.78 3.14
C GLY A 38 -15.60 -15.29 3.80
N LEU A 39 -16.74 -14.65 3.55
CA LEU A 39 -18.04 -15.06 4.08
C LEU A 39 -18.49 -16.39 3.50
N ASP A 40 -18.29 -16.58 2.19
CA ASP A 40 -18.54 -17.87 1.54
C ASP A 40 -17.66 -18.98 2.17
N ASN A 41 -16.36 -18.74 2.38
CA ASN A 41 -15.47 -19.68 3.06
C ASN A 41 -15.87 -19.95 4.52
N TYR A 42 -16.29 -18.92 5.25
CA TYR A 42 -16.78 -19.03 6.63
C TYR A 42 -18.04 -19.88 6.72
N LEU A 43 -19.02 -19.67 5.83
CA LEU A 43 -20.27 -20.43 5.77
C LEU A 43 -20.06 -21.87 5.26
N LYS A 44 -19.20 -22.07 4.25
CA LYS A 44 -18.73 -23.41 3.86
C LYS A 44 -18.05 -24.12 5.01
N GLY A 45 -17.29 -23.40 5.83
CA GLY A 45 -16.73 -23.89 7.09
C GLY A 45 -17.80 -24.34 8.08
N VAL A 46 -18.85 -23.54 8.29
CA VAL A 46 -20.01 -23.91 9.14
C VAL A 46 -20.61 -25.24 8.68
N SER A 47 -20.88 -25.38 7.37
CA SER A 47 -21.42 -26.60 6.77
C SER A 47 -20.45 -27.79 6.92
N ALA A 48 -19.16 -27.59 6.66
CA ALA A 48 -18.14 -28.62 6.78
C ALA A 48 -17.98 -29.14 8.23
N ILE A 49 -17.94 -28.24 9.21
CA ILE A 49 -17.86 -28.58 10.63
C ILE A 49 -19.14 -29.29 11.09
N ARG A 50 -20.31 -28.86 10.61
CA ARG A 50 -21.59 -29.54 10.84
C ARG A 50 -21.57 -30.97 10.31
N GLY A 51 -21.03 -31.18 9.11
CA GLY A 51 -20.86 -32.48 8.47
C GLY A 51 -20.04 -33.51 9.27
N LEU A 52 -19.27 -33.08 10.28
CA LEU A 52 -18.56 -33.98 11.19
C LEU A 52 -19.49 -34.76 12.14
N GLY A 53 -20.73 -34.29 12.35
CA GLY A 53 -21.70 -34.96 13.22
C GLY A 53 -21.28 -35.04 14.69
N ARG A 54 -20.52 -34.05 15.18
CA ARG A 54 -19.92 -34.04 16.54
C ARG A 54 -20.65 -33.16 17.56
N GLY A 55 -21.87 -32.70 17.26
CA GLY A 55 -22.69 -31.86 18.13
C GLY A 55 -22.74 -30.39 17.68
N ASP A 56 -23.70 -29.64 18.24
CA ASP A 56 -23.95 -28.23 17.88
C ASP A 56 -22.91 -27.28 18.49
N SER A 57 -22.33 -27.62 19.65
CA SER A 57 -21.31 -26.80 20.34
C SER A 57 -20.09 -26.52 19.47
N LEU A 58 -19.67 -27.51 18.67
CA LEU A 58 -18.53 -27.37 17.77
C LEU A 58 -18.81 -26.36 16.65
N VAL A 59 -20.04 -26.37 16.13
CA VAL A 59 -20.48 -25.44 15.08
C VAL A 59 -20.60 -24.03 15.64
N GLU A 60 -21.13 -23.89 16.86
CA GLU A 60 -21.22 -22.61 17.57
C GLU A 60 -19.84 -22.01 17.83
N THR A 61 -18.89 -22.82 18.28
CA THR A 61 -17.50 -22.38 18.49
C THR A 61 -16.86 -21.91 17.19
N TRP A 62 -17.12 -22.58 16.06
CA TRP A 62 -16.67 -22.10 14.75
C TRP A 62 -17.29 -20.74 14.40
N ILE A 63 -18.61 -20.61 14.60
CA ILE A 63 -19.36 -19.39 14.29
C ILE A 63 -18.79 -18.18 15.06
N GLU A 64 -18.47 -18.38 16.33
CA GLU A 64 -17.97 -17.33 17.23
C GLU A 64 -16.49 -16.99 16.98
N GLU A 65 -15.63 -18.00 16.79
CA GLU A 65 -14.18 -17.81 16.87
C GLU A 65 -13.48 -17.65 15.51
N ALA A 66 -14.02 -18.23 14.42
CA ALA A 66 -13.42 -18.09 13.08
C ALA A 66 -13.32 -16.61 12.62
N PRO A 67 -14.31 -15.73 12.87
CA PRO A 67 -14.15 -14.30 12.58
C PRO A 67 -12.98 -13.66 13.36
N GLN A 68 -12.76 -14.03 14.63
CA GLN A 68 -11.64 -13.48 15.39
C GLN A 68 -10.29 -13.91 14.83
N VAL A 69 -10.16 -15.16 14.37
CA VAL A 69 -8.95 -15.63 13.68
C VAL A 69 -8.68 -14.80 12.43
N ALA A 70 -9.69 -14.59 11.59
CA ALA A 70 -9.55 -13.81 10.36
C ALA A 70 -9.17 -12.36 10.60
N LYS A 71 -9.66 -11.77 11.69
CA LYS A 71 -9.31 -10.42 12.10
C LYS A 71 -7.83 -10.29 12.48
N GLU A 72 -7.25 -11.30 13.11
CA GLU A 72 -5.87 -11.24 13.62
C GLU A 72 -4.82 -11.59 12.56
N VAL A 73 -5.08 -12.60 11.70
CA VAL A 73 -4.08 -13.11 10.73
C VAL A 73 -4.53 -13.08 9.27
N GLY A 74 -5.74 -12.59 8.98
CA GLY A 74 -6.29 -12.50 7.63
C GLY A 74 -7.30 -13.62 7.30
N GLU A 75 -8.20 -13.37 6.35
CA GLU A 75 -9.29 -14.29 6.00
C GLU A 75 -8.86 -15.53 5.23
N ASP A 76 -7.69 -15.51 4.60
CA ASP A 76 -7.21 -16.60 3.75
C ASP A 76 -6.96 -17.90 4.54
N VAL A 77 -6.66 -17.81 5.83
CA VAL A 77 -6.39 -18.99 6.67
C VAL A 77 -7.66 -19.74 7.10
N ILE A 78 -8.85 -19.20 6.86
CA ILE A 78 -10.09 -19.81 7.36
C ILE A 78 -10.41 -21.14 6.68
N ALA A 79 -10.17 -21.24 5.37
CA ALA A 79 -10.32 -22.51 4.67
C ALA A 79 -9.36 -23.58 5.22
N ASP A 80 -8.13 -23.21 5.55
CA ASP A 80 -7.15 -24.10 6.17
C ASP A 80 -7.53 -24.48 7.60
N LEU A 81 -8.10 -23.56 8.39
CA LEU A 81 -8.59 -23.86 9.74
C LEU A 81 -9.74 -24.89 9.71
N ALA A 82 -10.68 -24.74 8.77
CA ALA A 82 -11.73 -25.74 8.54
C ALA A 82 -11.10 -27.09 8.14
N THR A 83 -10.18 -27.07 7.17
CA THR A 83 -9.51 -28.27 6.67
C THR A 83 -8.72 -28.99 7.77
N ALA A 84 -7.98 -28.26 8.60
CA ALA A 84 -7.27 -28.81 9.75
C ALA A 84 -8.25 -29.48 10.73
N SER A 85 -9.38 -28.83 11.04
CA SER A 85 -10.41 -29.37 11.92
C SER A 85 -11.00 -30.69 11.38
N LEU A 86 -11.26 -30.76 10.06
CA LEU A 86 -11.71 -31.99 9.39
C LEU A 86 -10.66 -33.11 9.48
N MET A 87 -9.38 -32.80 9.23
CA MET A 87 -8.30 -33.79 9.32
C MET A 87 -8.19 -34.40 10.73
N LEU A 88 -8.43 -33.59 11.77
CA LEU A 88 -8.38 -34.03 13.16
C LEU A 88 -9.59 -34.87 13.60
N ALA A 89 -10.72 -34.78 12.89
CA ALA A 89 -11.93 -35.53 13.21
C ALA A 89 -11.78 -37.05 13.13
N SER A 90 -10.82 -37.52 12.32
CA SER A 90 -10.46 -38.94 12.22
C SER A 90 -9.51 -39.42 13.34
N LYS A 91 -8.86 -38.49 14.06
CA LYS A 91 -7.76 -38.77 14.99
C LYS A 91 -8.09 -38.45 16.45
N THR A 92 -9.10 -37.61 16.71
CA THR A 92 -9.44 -37.11 18.06
C THR A 92 -10.95 -37.04 18.32
N SER A 93 -11.36 -36.66 19.53
CA SER A 93 -12.76 -36.42 19.87
C SER A 93 -13.21 -35.00 19.49
N GLY A 94 -14.52 -34.82 19.28
CA GLY A 94 -15.11 -33.51 18.98
C GLY A 94 -14.73 -32.42 19.99
N ALA A 95 -14.65 -32.76 21.28
CA ALA A 95 -14.23 -31.84 22.33
C ALA A 95 -12.79 -31.30 22.19
N VAL A 96 -11.88 -32.05 21.54
CA VAL A 96 -10.51 -31.58 21.27
C VAL A 96 -10.51 -30.59 20.10
N ILE A 97 -11.34 -30.82 19.09
CA ILE A 97 -11.50 -29.92 17.94
C ILE A 97 -12.19 -28.64 18.38
N GLU A 98 -13.20 -28.75 19.25
CA GLU A 98 -13.88 -27.61 19.87
C GLU A 98 -12.87 -26.74 20.64
N LEU A 99 -12.02 -27.37 21.46
CA LEU A 99 -10.98 -26.65 22.18
C LEU A 99 -9.91 -26.05 21.25
N LEU A 100 -9.58 -26.70 20.13
CA LEU A 100 -8.68 -26.13 19.12
C LEU A 100 -9.29 -24.88 18.49
N LEU A 101 -10.57 -24.91 18.12
CA LEU A 101 -11.28 -23.75 17.57
C LEU A 101 -11.38 -22.63 18.61
N ALA A 102 -11.76 -22.95 19.85
CA ALA A 102 -11.84 -21.99 20.96
C ALA A 102 -10.51 -21.31 21.27
N THR A 103 -9.38 -22.00 21.03
CA THR A 103 -8.04 -21.46 21.29
C THR A 103 -7.34 -20.93 20.04
N ALA A 104 -7.95 -21.08 18.86
CA ALA A 104 -7.40 -20.58 17.60
C ALA A 104 -7.20 -19.06 17.58
N PRO A 105 -8.12 -18.21 18.08
CA PRO A 105 -7.88 -16.77 18.17
C PRO A 105 -6.68 -16.42 19.05
N THR A 106 -6.48 -17.13 20.16
CA THR A 106 -5.31 -16.94 21.02
C THR A 106 -4.01 -17.24 20.28
N ALA A 107 -3.97 -18.32 19.50
CA ALA A 107 -2.82 -18.63 18.66
C ALA A 107 -2.63 -17.59 17.54
N ALA A 108 -3.71 -17.20 16.86
CA ALA A 108 -3.68 -16.21 15.78
C ALA A 108 -3.15 -14.85 16.27
N ASN A 109 -3.68 -14.34 17.37
CA ASN A 109 -3.23 -13.08 17.99
C ASN A 109 -1.75 -13.14 18.40
N ARG A 110 -1.30 -14.26 18.98
CA ARG A 110 0.08 -14.43 19.46
C ARG A 110 1.09 -14.58 18.33
N LEU A 111 0.71 -15.22 17.24
CA LEU A 111 1.59 -15.44 16.09
C LEU A 111 1.60 -14.23 15.15
N ALA A 112 0.47 -13.51 15.05
CA ALA A 112 0.29 -12.27 14.27
C ALA A 112 0.73 -12.36 12.79
N ASP A 113 0.80 -13.58 12.25
CA ASP A 113 1.20 -13.88 10.88
C ASP A 113 0.48 -15.14 10.38
N ALA A 114 -0.04 -15.09 9.15
CA ALA A 114 -0.82 -16.17 8.54
C ALA A 114 0.00 -17.46 8.40
N GLN A 115 1.24 -17.37 7.92
CA GLN A 115 2.07 -18.55 7.68
C GLN A 115 2.48 -19.22 9.00
N LEU A 116 2.79 -18.42 10.03
CA LEU A 116 3.04 -18.95 11.37
C LEU A 116 1.82 -19.67 11.94
N PHE A 117 0.63 -19.12 11.73
CA PHE A 117 -0.62 -19.76 12.16
C PHE A 117 -0.88 -21.09 11.43
N LEU A 118 -0.65 -21.15 10.12
CA LEU A 118 -0.74 -22.40 9.36
C LEU A 118 0.27 -23.45 9.85
N ASN A 119 1.51 -23.03 10.13
CA ASN A 119 2.53 -23.91 10.70
C ASN A 119 2.12 -24.43 12.09
N TYR A 120 1.43 -23.62 12.90
CA TYR A 120 0.86 -24.05 14.16
C TYR A 120 -0.21 -25.14 13.96
N LEU A 121 -1.15 -24.97 13.02
CA LEU A 121 -2.16 -26.00 12.72
C LEU A 121 -1.53 -27.31 12.25
N GLN A 122 -0.50 -27.25 11.39
CA GLN A 122 0.26 -28.42 10.96
C GLN A 122 0.98 -29.11 12.12
N PHE A 123 1.55 -28.33 13.04
CA PHE A 123 2.17 -28.84 14.25
C PHE A 123 1.15 -29.56 15.15
N ILE A 124 -0.04 -29.02 15.37
CA ILE A 124 -1.10 -29.68 16.15
C ILE A 124 -1.47 -31.03 15.53
N ASN A 125 -1.62 -31.10 14.21
CA ASN A 125 -1.91 -32.35 13.50
C ASN A 125 -0.80 -33.39 13.68
N THR A 126 0.46 -32.95 13.71
CA THR A 126 1.63 -33.80 13.97
C THR A 126 1.66 -34.29 15.42
N LEU A 127 1.40 -33.40 16.38
CA LEU A 127 1.42 -33.73 17.80
C LEU A 127 0.32 -34.73 18.17
N ILE A 128 -0.88 -34.58 17.59
CA ILE A 128 -2.00 -35.49 17.80
C ILE A 128 -1.65 -36.93 17.41
N ALA A 129 -0.85 -37.13 16.36
CA ALA A 129 -0.40 -38.47 15.96
C ALA A 129 0.57 -39.11 16.96
N GLN A 130 1.29 -38.31 17.75
CA GLN A 130 2.33 -38.80 18.68
C GLN A 130 1.84 -38.87 20.14
N ALA A 131 1.05 -37.88 20.58
CA ALA A 131 0.60 -37.72 21.96
C ALA A 131 -0.87 -37.23 22.03
N PRO A 132 -1.85 -38.02 21.54
CA PRO A 132 -3.25 -37.60 21.45
C PRO A 132 -3.86 -37.22 22.81
N ARG A 133 -3.41 -37.88 23.89
CA ARG A 133 -3.88 -37.61 25.26
C ARG A 133 -3.27 -36.33 25.87
N GLY A 134 -2.16 -35.85 25.32
CA GLY A 134 -1.47 -34.64 25.75
C GLY A 134 -2.02 -33.36 25.13
N VAL A 135 -2.69 -33.45 23.97
CA VAL A 135 -3.13 -32.28 23.20
C VAL A 135 -4.17 -31.45 23.93
N ARG A 136 -5.19 -32.08 24.52
CA ARG A 136 -6.21 -31.35 25.29
C ARG A 136 -5.59 -30.59 26.50
N PRO A 137 -4.84 -31.24 27.40
CA PRO A 137 -4.15 -30.55 28.48
C PRO A 137 -3.25 -29.41 28.01
N MET A 138 -2.60 -29.56 26.85
CA MET A 138 -1.76 -28.51 26.26
C MET A 138 -2.59 -27.31 25.80
N LEU A 139 -3.70 -27.54 25.08
CA LEU A 139 -4.57 -26.47 24.60
C LEU A 139 -5.19 -25.70 25.78
N ASP A 140 -5.53 -26.37 26.88
CA ASP A 140 -5.98 -25.73 28.13
C ASP A 140 -4.93 -24.78 28.74
N LYS A 141 -3.64 -24.94 28.36
CA LYS A 141 -2.51 -24.11 28.80
C LYS A 141 -1.91 -23.28 27.67
N LEU A 142 -2.56 -23.18 26.52
CA LEU A 142 -1.99 -22.57 25.32
C LEU A 142 -1.58 -21.11 25.53
N GLU A 143 -2.39 -20.34 26.26
CA GLU A 143 -2.07 -18.95 26.56
C GLU A 143 -0.78 -18.83 27.38
N VAL A 144 -0.62 -19.63 28.43
CA VAL A 144 0.58 -19.64 29.29
C VAL A 144 1.81 -20.08 28.48
N LEU A 145 1.64 -21.04 27.57
CA LEU A 145 2.71 -21.50 26.70
C LEU A 145 3.16 -20.38 25.75
N PHE A 146 2.24 -19.72 25.03
CA PHE A 146 2.60 -18.63 24.11
C PHE A 146 3.04 -17.34 24.81
N GLN A 147 2.73 -17.14 26.09
CA GLN A 147 3.32 -16.05 26.89
C GLN A 147 4.83 -16.24 27.16
N ASN A 148 5.35 -17.46 27.04
CA ASN A 148 6.72 -17.79 27.40
C ASN A 148 7.53 -18.36 26.22
N LEU A 149 6.85 -18.96 25.25
CA LEU A 149 7.45 -19.70 24.16
C LEU A 149 7.04 -19.09 22.82
N THR A 150 7.98 -19.10 21.89
CA THR A 150 7.67 -18.91 20.47
C THR A 150 7.12 -20.22 19.88
N LEU A 151 6.60 -20.21 18.65
CA LEU A 151 6.07 -21.41 18.00
C LEU A 151 7.09 -22.56 17.95
N GLY A 152 8.35 -22.25 17.64
CA GLY A 152 9.43 -23.24 17.67
C GLY A 152 9.71 -23.78 19.07
N GLY A 153 9.65 -22.91 20.09
CA GLY A 153 9.78 -23.31 21.50
C GLY A 153 8.65 -24.25 21.94
N LEU A 154 7.40 -23.92 21.58
CA LEU A 154 6.23 -24.76 21.82
C LEU A 154 6.39 -26.14 21.17
N ARG A 155 6.80 -26.18 19.89
CA ARG A 155 7.03 -27.43 19.17
C ARG A 155 8.09 -28.30 19.84
N ARG A 156 9.23 -27.73 20.23
CA ARG A 156 10.31 -28.48 20.92
C ARG A 156 9.88 -28.97 22.30
N TRP A 157 9.23 -28.11 23.08
CA TRP A 157 8.67 -28.48 24.39
C TRP A 157 7.66 -29.63 24.26
N ALA A 158 6.74 -29.55 23.29
CA ALA A 158 5.71 -30.56 23.11
C ALA A 158 6.25 -31.88 22.54
N LEU A 159 7.12 -31.84 21.54
CA LEU A 159 7.73 -33.05 20.95
C LEU A 159 8.63 -33.77 21.96
N TRP A 160 9.35 -33.03 22.80
CA TRP A 160 10.11 -33.63 23.90
C TRP A 160 9.20 -34.35 24.88
N GLY A 161 8.10 -33.71 25.33
CA GLY A 161 7.12 -34.33 26.23
C GLY A 161 6.46 -35.57 25.62
N ALA A 162 6.10 -35.51 24.34
CA ALA A 162 5.54 -36.63 23.58
C ALA A 162 6.52 -37.81 23.50
N HIS A 163 7.80 -37.55 23.29
CA HIS A 163 8.86 -38.57 23.21
C HIS A 163 9.22 -39.15 24.59
N ALA A 164 9.48 -38.29 25.57
CA ALA A 164 9.92 -38.67 26.92
C ALA A 164 8.86 -39.52 27.65
N HIS A 165 7.59 -39.20 27.47
CA HIS A 165 6.47 -39.89 28.13
C HIS A 165 5.63 -40.75 27.18
N ARG A 166 6.21 -41.21 26.05
CA ARG A 166 5.50 -41.99 25.02
C ARG A 166 4.76 -43.23 25.56
N THR A 167 5.33 -43.88 26.57
CA THR A 167 4.79 -45.11 27.18
C THR A 167 4.07 -44.88 28.50
N ASN A 168 4.19 -43.70 29.11
CA ASN A 168 3.58 -43.37 30.40
C ASN A 168 2.52 -42.26 30.23
N TYR A 169 1.27 -42.68 30.06
CA TYR A 169 0.17 -41.77 29.76
C TYR A 169 -0.20 -40.82 30.90
N GLU A 170 -0.03 -41.24 32.16
CA GLU A 170 -0.34 -40.39 33.31
C GLU A 170 0.66 -39.24 33.40
N GLU A 171 1.96 -39.55 33.24
CA GLU A 171 3.01 -38.53 33.21
C GLU A 171 2.96 -37.67 31.94
N GLN A 172 2.52 -38.23 30.80
CA GLN A 172 2.27 -37.43 29.59
C GLN A 172 1.19 -36.37 29.84
N ILE A 173 0.08 -36.73 30.48
CA ILE A 173 -0.99 -35.76 30.83
C ILE A 173 -0.44 -34.69 31.79
N LYS A 174 0.27 -35.09 32.86
CA LYS A 174 0.90 -34.15 33.82
C LYS A 174 1.91 -33.21 33.17
N TYR A 175 2.65 -33.70 32.17
CA TYR A 175 3.60 -32.88 31.43
C TYR A 175 2.86 -31.79 30.64
N PHE A 176 1.86 -32.16 29.86
CA PHE A 176 1.13 -31.20 29.02
C PHE A 176 0.20 -30.28 29.82
N SER A 177 -0.20 -30.65 31.04
CA SER A 177 -0.96 -29.79 31.97
C SER A 177 -0.10 -28.79 32.76
N LEU A 178 1.23 -28.79 32.56
CA LEU A 178 2.21 -28.00 33.33
C LEU A 178 2.31 -28.38 34.82
N GLU A 179 1.99 -29.63 35.17
CA GLU A 179 2.03 -30.13 36.56
C GLU A 179 3.33 -30.89 36.87
N SER A 180 4.04 -31.40 35.86
CA SER A 180 5.31 -32.09 36.06
C SER A 180 6.49 -31.13 36.19
N LYS A 181 7.49 -31.52 36.99
CA LYS A 181 8.72 -30.72 37.18
C LYS A 181 9.52 -30.64 35.89
N GLU A 182 9.53 -31.71 35.11
CA GLU A 182 10.17 -31.83 33.81
C GLU A 182 9.55 -30.87 32.81
N SER A 183 8.22 -30.72 32.82
CA SER A 183 7.50 -29.78 31.98
C SER A 183 7.87 -28.33 32.27
N LEU A 184 7.88 -27.95 33.55
CA LEU A 184 8.29 -26.62 33.98
C LEU A 184 9.78 -26.35 33.69
N ALA A 185 10.65 -27.34 33.85
CA ALA A 185 12.07 -27.21 33.53
C ALA A 185 12.31 -27.05 32.03
N MET A 186 11.59 -27.81 31.19
CA MET A 186 11.67 -27.68 29.73
C MET A 186 11.05 -26.37 29.25
N LEU A 187 9.96 -25.92 29.87
CA LEU A 187 9.35 -24.61 29.63
C LEU A 187 10.35 -23.49 29.95
N GLN A 188 11.03 -23.54 31.09
CA GLN A 188 12.08 -22.57 31.44
C GLN A 188 13.27 -22.62 30.48
N LYS A 189 13.65 -23.80 30.00
CA LYS A 189 14.77 -23.98 29.06
C LYS A 189 14.45 -23.43 27.67
N GLU A 190 13.22 -23.60 27.20
CA GLU A 190 12.77 -23.10 25.89
C GLU A 190 12.17 -21.69 25.97
N ARG A 191 12.00 -21.14 27.19
CA ARG A 191 11.54 -19.77 27.41
C ARG A 191 12.48 -18.82 26.68
N LYS A 192 11.90 -18.05 25.77
CA LYS A 192 12.59 -16.95 25.12
C LYS A 192 12.42 -15.68 25.94
N GLY A 193 13.34 -14.75 25.80
CA GLY A 193 13.32 -13.46 26.49
C GLY A 193 12.13 -12.58 26.10
N THR A 194 12.40 -11.35 25.68
CA THR A 194 11.33 -10.43 25.28
C THR A 194 10.73 -10.89 23.95
N LEU A 195 9.42 -11.15 23.88
CA LEU A 195 8.73 -11.51 22.64
C LEU A 195 8.41 -10.27 21.80
N LEU A 196 8.50 -10.38 20.47
CA LEU A 196 8.22 -9.26 19.56
C LEU A 196 6.79 -8.74 19.73
N VAL A 197 5.80 -9.64 19.80
CA VAL A 197 4.37 -9.30 19.91
C VAL A 197 4.07 -8.40 21.12
N ASP A 198 4.82 -8.55 22.22
CA ASP A 198 4.62 -7.77 23.44
C ASP A 198 5.21 -6.35 23.35
N VAL A 199 6.16 -6.13 22.42
CA VAL A 199 6.88 -4.85 22.30
C VAL A 199 6.70 -4.14 20.98
N GLN A 200 6.17 -4.80 19.95
CA GLN A 200 6.05 -4.30 18.58
C GLN A 200 5.39 -2.92 18.52
N ARG A 201 4.29 -2.70 19.24
CA ARG A 201 3.62 -1.40 19.32
C ARG A 201 4.53 -0.30 19.87
N ARG A 202 5.33 -0.61 20.90
CA ARG A 202 6.28 0.35 21.51
C ARG A 202 7.45 0.64 20.57
N ILE A 203 7.93 -0.37 19.83
CA ILE A 203 8.97 -0.20 18.82
C ILE A 203 8.46 0.65 17.66
N ASN A 204 7.23 0.45 17.19
CA ASN A 204 6.62 1.31 16.15
C ASN A 204 6.58 2.77 16.57
N MET A 205 6.12 3.07 17.79
CA MET A 205 6.13 4.44 18.32
C MET A 205 7.55 5.02 18.40
N TYR A 206 8.53 4.19 18.76
CA TYR A 206 9.94 4.57 18.83
C TYR A 206 10.51 4.94 17.45
N LEU A 207 10.26 4.13 16.41
CA LEU A 207 10.71 4.41 15.04
C LEU A 207 10.01 5.65 14.46
N ARG A 208 8.70 5.80 14.69
CA ARG A 208 7.94 6.98 14.25
C ARG A 208 8.48 8.27 14.85
N ALA A 209 8.94 8.22 16.10
CA ALA A 209 9.57 9.37 16.75
C ALA A 209 10.90 9.79 16.10
N PHE A 210 11.68 8.84 15.56
CA PHE A 210 12.91 9.16 14.83
C PHE A 210 12.64 9.64 13.42
N TRP A 211 11.94 8.86 12.60
CA TRP A 211 11.88 9.12 11.16
C TRP A 211 10.59 9.78 10.68
N ALA A 212 9.65 10.10 11.58
CA ALA A 212 8.35 10.70 11.26
C ALA A 212 7.55 9.92 10.19
N ARG A 213 7.81 8.62 10.08
CA ARG A 213 7.13 7.65 9.23
C ARG A 213 7.01 6.33 9.99
N ASP A 214 6.09 5.50 9.54
CA ASP A 214 5.86 4.20 10.13
C ASP A 214 6.61 3.13 9.34
N PHE A 215 6.94 2.04 10.04
CA PHE A 215 7.65 0.89 9.51
C PHE A 215 6.84 -0.36 9.83
N PHE A 216 6.77 -1.29 8.89
CA PHE A 216 6.05 -2.53 9.11
C PHE A 216 7.03 -3.59 9.60
N MET A 217 6.68 -4.26 10.69
CA MET A 217 7.51 -5.31 11.30
C MET A 217 6.78 -6.64 11.27
N ARG A 218 7.49 -7.71 10.92
CA ARG A 218 7.01 -9.09 10.99
C ARG A 218 8.03 -9.96 11.75
N PRO A 219 7.58 -11.02 12.44
CA PRO A 219 8.49 -12.00 12.99
C PRO A 219 9.25 -12.73 11.86
N THR A 220 10.53 -13.04 12.08
CA THR A 220 11.32 -13.85 11.15
C THR A 220 10.75 -15.28 11.08
N SER A 221 10.48 -15.76 9.88
CA SER A 221 10.07 -17.13 9.55
C SER A 221 11.24 -18.15 9.57
N GLY A 222 12.20 -17.95 10.48
CA GLY A 222 13.42 -18.75 10.54
C GLY A 222 13.18 -20.24 10.77
N ASP A 223 14.06 -21.08 10.22
CA ASP A 223 14.00 -22.54 10.33
C ASP A 223 13.89 -22.96 11.81
N PHE A 224 12.69 -23.42 12.19
CA PHE A 224 12.29 -23.66 13.57
C PHE A 224 13.08 -24.81 14.23
N GLU A 225 13.84 -25.57 13.44
CA GLU A 225 14.54 -26.78 13.87
C GLU A 225 15.98 -26.53 14.31
N SER A 226 16.71 -25.62 13.67
CA SER A 226 18.16 -25.45 13.87
C SER A 226 18.55 -24.39 14.91
N ARG A 227 17.62 -23.52 15.33
CA ARG A 227 17.92 -22.30 16.12
C ARG A 227 18.83 -21.29 15.40
N GLU A 228 19.10 -21.45 14.10
CA GLU A 228 20.06 -20.63 13.34
C GLU A 228 19.41 -19.47 12.55
N GLY A 229 18.08 -19.32 12.58
CA GLY A 229 17.33 -18.34 11.77
C GLY A 229 16.97 -17.00 12.46
N TYR A 230 17.66 -16.60 13.53
CA TYR A 230 17.32 -15.40 14.33
C TYR A 230 17.92 -14.09 13.81
N ARG A 231 18.41 -14.02 12.57
CA ARG A 231 18.96 -12.75 12.07
C ARG A 231 17.85 -11.86 11.53
N PRO A 232 17.83 -10.58 11.90
CA PRO A 232 16.92 -9.65 11.28
C PRO A 232 17.28 -9.49 9.80
N TYR A 233 16.28 -9.23 8.97
CA TYR A 233 16.47 -8.90 7.55
C TYR A 233 15.38 -7.94 7.10
N ILE A 234 15.59 -7.34 5.94
CA ILE A 234 14.61 -6.46 5.29
C ILE A 234 14.24 -7.08 3.95
N GLU A 235 12.94 -7.17 3.69
CA GLU A 235 12.36 -7.70 2.45
C GLU A 235 11.11 -6.87 2.15
N ASP A 236 10.93 -6.41 0.91
CA ASP A 236 9.77 -5.59 0.51
C ASP A 236 9.44 -4.41 1.44
N TYR A 237 10.48 -3.74 1.96
CA TYR A 237 10.38 -2.65 2.96
C TYR A 237 9.77 -3.05 4.32
N LEU A 238 9.56 -4.35 4.56
CA LEU A 238 9.19 -4.95 5.83
C LEU A 238 10.45 -5.28 6.64
N LEU A 239 10.41 -4.97 7.93
CA LEU A 239 11.45 -5.34 8.89
C LEU A 239 11.10 -6.71 9.46
N HIS A 240 11.85 -7.74 9.06
CA HIS A 240 11.73 -9.07 9.64
C HIS A 240 12.61 -9.14 10.89
N LEU A 241 11.99 -9.10 12.06
CA LEU A 241 12.67 -9.11 13.35
C LEU A 241 12.51 -10.46 14.05
N PRO A 242 13.49 -10.90 14.86
CA PRO A 242 13.35 -12.14 15.62
C PRO A 242 12.06 -12.18 16.44
N ASP A 243 11.40 -13.34 16.44
CA ASP A 243 10.18 -13.61 17.21
C ASP A 243 10.37 -13.34 18.71
N ALA A 244 11.60 -13.52 19.20
CA ALA A 244 12.02 -13.17 20.54
C ALA A 244 13.51 -12.84 20.65
N PHE A 245 13.85 -11.90 21.54
CA PHE A 245 15.22 -11.60 21.94
C PHE A 245 15.47 -11.97 23.40
N ASP A 246 16.53 -12.74 23.63
CA ASP A 246 17.09 -12.92 24.96
C ASP A 246 17.87 -11.66 25.39
N ASP A 247 17.98 -11.43 26.70
CA ASP A 247 18.81 -10.33 27.21
C ASP A 247 20.27 -10.56 26.79
N PHE A 248 20.87 -9.56 26.16
CA PHE A 248 22.25 -9.63 25.71
C PHE A 248 23.18 -9.25 26.87
N THR A 249 24.17 -10.09 27.16
CA THR A 249 25.15 -9.82 28.21
C THR A 249 26.51 -9.62 27.56
N ASN A 250 27.06 -8.41 27.68
CA ASN A 250 28.49 -8.18 27.41
C ASN A 250 29.27 -8.27 28.73
N ALA A 251 30.59 -8.15 28.69
CA ALA A 251 31.45 -8.29 29.88
C ALA A 251 31.18 -7.24 30.99
N GLU A 252 30.48 -6.14 30.68
CA GLU A 252 30.35 -4.96 31.54
C GLU A 252 28.89 -4.66 31.97
N GLU A 253 27.90 -5.04 31.15
CA GLU A 253 26.51 -4.65 31.33
C GLU A 253 25.54 -5.68 30.70
N LYS A 254 24.35 -5.80 31.31
CA LYS A 254 23.23 -6.60 30.80
C LYS A 254 22.26 -5.68 30.05
N ILE A 255 22.10 -5.92 28.75
CA ILE A 255 21.19 -5.17 27.87
C ILE A 255 19.90 -5.95 27.73
N SER A 256 18.77 -5.28 27.94
CA SER A 256 17.46 -5.94 27.88
C SER A 256 17.06 -6.31 26.45
N GLY A 257 16.28 -7.38 26.28
CA GLY A 257 15.73 -7.75 24.97
C GLY A 257 14.94 -6.61 24.30
N LEU A 258 14.28 -5.74 25.08
CA LEU A 258 13.63 -4.53 24.57
C LEU A 258 14.62 -3.53 23.94
N GLU A 259 15.78 -3.33 24.55
CA GLU A 259 16.82 -2.46 23.99
C GLU A 259 17.44 -3.07 22.75
N LEU A 260 17.57 -4.40 22.70
CA LEU A 260 17.99 -5.10 21.50
C LEU A 260 16.99 -4.89 20.36
N TYR A 261 15.67 -5.01 20.60
CA TYR A 261 14.66 -4.66 19.60
C TYR A 261 14.76 -3.21 19.12
N ARG A 262 15.01 -2.25 20.02
CA ARG A 262 15.21 -0.85 19.64
C ARG A 262 16.42 -0.69 18.74
N ALA A 263 17.53 -1.33 19.09
CA ALA A 263 18.77 -1.29 18.33
C ALA A 263 18.58 -1.88 16.93
N THR A 264 17.98 -3.07 16.84
CA THR A 264 17.73 -3.76 15.58
C THR A 264 16.77 -2.99 14.70
N ALA A 265 15.61 -2.59 15.24
CA ALA A 265 14.60 -1.91 14.46
C ALA A 265 15.08 -0.53 13.98
N ALA A 266 15.88 0.18 14.79
CA ALA A 266 16.50 1.43 14.38
C ALA A 266 17.53 1.24 13.25
N HIS A 267 18.32 0.16 13.30
CA HIS A 267 19.30 -0.16 12.26
C HIS A 267 18.61 -0.52 10.93
N CYS A 268 17.61 -1.40 10.95
CA CYS A 268 16.88 -1.75 9.74
C CYS A 268 16.12 -0.55 9.15
N ALA A 269 15.52 0.28 10.02
CA ALA A 269 14.89 1.53 9.60
C ALA A 269 15.90 2.52 8.97
N ALA A 270 17.14 2.57 9.49
CA ALA A 270 18.20 3.39 8.92
C ALA A 270 18.53 2.96 7.49
N HIS A 271 18.61 1.66 7.19
CA HIS A 271 18.79 1.18 5.82
C HIS A 271 17.66 1.64 4.88
N ILE A 272 16.40 1.46 5.27
CA ILE A 272 15.25 1.90 4.46
C ILE A 272 15.25 3.41 4.18
N VAL A 273 15.80 4.21 5.10
CA VAL A 273 15.81 5.67 4.98
C VAL A 273 17.02 6.19 4.22
N GLU A 274 18.20 5.63 4.50
CA GLU A 274 19.49 6.15 4.05
C GLU A 274 20.04 5.44 2.81
N THR A 275 19.57 4.22 2.50
CA THR A 275 19.97 3.46 1.31
C THR A 275 18.88 3.58 0.24
N LYS A 276 18.97 4.65 -0.57
CA LYS A 276 17.95 5.02 -1.56
C LYS A 276 18.04 4.30 -2.91
N GLN A 277 19.20 3.75 -3.21
CA GLN A 277 19.48 2.98 -4.40
C GLN A 277 20.16 1.69 -3.96
N PRO A 278 19.93 0.56 -4.65
CA PRO A 278 20.70 -0.63 -4.39
C PRO A 278 22.14 -0.46 -4.90
N ILE A 279 23.04 -1.30 -4.41
CA ILE A 279 24.43 -1.43 -4.81
C ILE A 279 24.51 -2.66 -5.71
N SER A 280 25.05 -2.51 -6.91
CA SER A 280 25.28 -3.64 -7.82
C SER A 280 26.24 -4.66 -7.20
N ALA A 281 25.82 -5.92 -7.16
CA ALA A 281 26.64 -7.04 -6.76
C ALA A 281 27.51 -7.59 -7.92
N GLU A 282 27.39 -7.04 -9.13
CA GLU A 282 28.08 -7.54 -10.31
C GLU A 282 29.60 -7.51 -10.16
N ALA A 283 30.25 -8.59 -10.60
CA ALA A 283 31.70 -8.78 -10.56
C ALA A 283 32.35 -8.70 -9.15
N LEU A 284 31.57 -8.72 -8.07
CA LEU A 284 32.07 -8.79 -6.71
C LEU A 284 32.19 -10.25 -6.23
N ASN A 285 33.28 -10.55 -5.53
CA ASN A 285 33.43 -11.81 -4.82
C ASN A 285 32.79 -11.74 -3.41
N PRO A 286 32.50 -12.89 -2.76
CA PRO A 286 31.83 -12.90 -1.46
C PRO A 286 32.57 -12.13 -0.35
N MET A 287 33.90 -12.07 -0.37
CA MET A 287 34.68 -11.29 0.62
C MET A 287 34.50 -9.79 0.39
N GLN A 288 34.48 -9.33 -0.87
CA GLN A 288 34.21 -7.94 -1.21
C GLN A 288 32.81 -7.53 -0.76
N MET A 289 31.80 -8.35 -1.06
CA MET A 289 30.43 -8.10 -0.59
C MET A 289 30.39 -7.97 0.94
N ALA A 290 31.03 -8.90 1.68
CA ALA A 290 31.05 -8.86 3.13
C ALA A 290 31.70 -7.59 3.69
N VAL A 291 32.81 -7.11 3.12
CA VAL A 291 33.46 -5.87 3.55
C VAL A 291 32.60 -4.65 3.20
N ILE A 292 32.02 -4.60 1.99
CA ILE A 292 31.12 -3.51 1.57
C ILE A 292 29.92 -3.42 2.51
N SER A 293 29.32 -4.56 2.90
CA SER A 293 28.22 -4.60 3.85
C SER A 293 28.57 -3.95 5.20
N VAL A 294 29.77 -4.23 5.74
CA VAL A 294 30.22 -3.60 7.00
C VAL A 294 30.33 -2.07 6.86
N ILE A 295 30.77 -1.58 5.70
CA ILE A 295 30.88 -0.15 5.43
C ILE A 295 29.50 0.47 5.24
N GLU A 296 28.58 -0.20 4.56
CA GLU A 296 27.21 0.28 4.36
C GLU A 296 26.46 0.38 5.69
N ASP A 297 26.57 -0.62 6.57
CA ASP A 297 26.08 -0.54 7.95
C ASP A 297 26.63 0.71 8.65
N ALA A 298 27.96 0.90 8.60
CA ALA A 298 28.61 2.03 9.25
C ALA A 298 28.14 3.37 8.66
N ARG A 299 27.86 3.45 7.35
CA ARG A 299 27.36 4.64 6.68
C ARG A 299 25.96 5.01 7.18
N VAL A 300 25.01 4.07 7.16
CA VAL A 300 23.63 4.33 7.59
C VAL A 300 23.56 4.62 9.09
N GLU A 301 24.39 3.95 9.89
CA GLU A 301 24.54 4.21 11.32
C GLU A 301 25.11 5.61 11.56
N ALA A 302 26.15 6.03 10.83
CA ALA A 302 26.75 7.36 10.94
C ALA A 302 25.75 8.48 10.57
N LEU A 303 25.00 8.33 9.48
CA LEU A 303 23.96 9.27 9.09
C LEU A 303 22.84 9.36 10.13
N SER A 304 22.41 8.21 10.66
CA SER A 304 21.41 8.15 11.73
C SER A 304 21.90 8.80 13.03
N ILE A 305 23.17 8.58 13.40
CA ILE A 305 23.79 9.16 14.61
C ILE A 305 23.92 10.69 14.49
N ARG A 306 24.21 11.23 13.30
CA ARG A 306 24.22 12.69 13.08
C ARG A 306 22.88 13.33 13.44
N ARG A 307 21.78 12.65 13.13
CA ARG A 307 20.43 13.10 13.44
C ARG A 307 20.02 12.76 14.88
N PHE A 308 20.44 11.61 15.39
CA PHE A 308 20.08 11.06 16.69
C PHE A 308 21.31 10.52 17.45
N PRO A 309 22.07 11.40 18.14
CA PRO A 309 23.33 11.01 18.78
C PRO A 309 23.21 9.86 19.80
N GLY A 310 22.04 9.67 20.41
CA GLY A 310 21.77 8.59 21.36
C GLY A 310 21.86 7.18 20.77
N LEU A 311 21.69 7.02 19.45
CA LEU A 311 21.81 5.71 18.78
C LEU A 311 23.23 5.14 18.86
N LYS A 312 24.25 6.01 18.93
CA LYS A 312 25.64 5.58 19.07
C LYS A 312 25.85 4.73 20.33
N GLN A 313 25.32 5.20 21.47
CA GLN A 313 25.43 4.47 22.74
C GLN A 313 24.64 3.17 22.73
N LEU A 314 23.51 3.13 22.02
CA LEU A 314 22.67 1.93 21.92
C LEU A 314 23.38 0.82 21.13
N TRP A 315 23.95 1.16 19.96
CA TRP A 315 24.62 0.19 19.11
C TRP A 315 26.02 -0.19 19.62
N SER A 316 26.81 0.75 20.15
CA SER A 316 28.20 0.49 20.54
C SER A 316 28.32 -0.59 21.63
N LYS A 317 27.36 -0.66 22.56
CA LYS A 317 27.35 -1.64 23.66
C LYS A 317 27.10 -3.09 23.18
N LEU A 318 26.61 -3.27 21.95
CA LEU A 318 26.28 -4.57 21.36
C LEU A 318 27.45 -5.19 20.58
N HIS A 319 28.58 -4.48 20.46
CA HIS A 319 29.81 -4.99 19.85
C HIS A 319 30.75 -5.58 20.90
N THR A 320 31.23 -6.81 20.67
CA THR A 320 32.12 -7.53 21.62
C THR A 320 33.52 -7.76 21.07
N ALA A 321 33.80 -7.38 19.82
CA ALA A 321 35.08 -7.62 19.16
C ALA A 321 36.24 -6.97 19.91
N THR A 322 37.34 -7.70 20.12
CA THR A 322 38.56 -7.18 20.76
C THR A 322 39.73 -7.18 19.77
N PRO A 323 40.76 -6.33 19.96
CA PRO A 323 41.90 -6.25 19.04
C PRO A 323 42.69 -7.56 18.90
N GLU A 324 42.58 -8.46 19.88
CA GLU A 324 43.23 -9.78 19.88
C GLU A 324 42.57 -10.77 18.89
N MET A 325 41.31 -10.55 18.52
CA MET A 325 40.58 -11.38 17.57
C MET A 325 41.15 -11.21 16.17
N SER A 326 41.87 -12.21 15.66
CA SER A 326 42.61 -12.11 14.40
C SER A 326 42.74 -13.44 13.66
N ALA A 327 41.96 -14.46 14.06
CA ALA A 327 42.05 -15.82 13.57
C ALA A 327 41.32 -16.03 12.24
N SER A 328 40.26 -15.26 11.98
CA SER A 328 39.47 -15.38 10.75
C SER A 328 39.15 -14.03 10.13
N VAL A 329 38.64 -14.03 8.89
CA VAL A 329 38.14 -12.80 8.24
C VAL A 329 36.97 -12.21 9.04
N GLY A 330 36.11 -13.06 9.61
CA GLY A 330 35.01 -12.65 10.49
C GLY A 330 35.49 -11.83 11.69
N ASP A 331 36.62 -12.18 12.30
CA ASP A 331 37.21 -11.38 13.39
C ASP A 331 37.53 -9.95 12.91
N TYR A 332 38.14 -9.82 11.72
CA TYR A 332 38.46 -8.51 11.13
C TYR A 332 37.20 -7.72 10.76
N LEU A 333 36.16 -8.36 10.22
CA LEU A 333 34.88 -7.70 9.91
C LEU A 333 34.22 -7.14 11.17
N ASN A 334 34.23 -7.89 12.27
CA ASN A 334 33.66 -7.46 13.54
C ASN A 334 34.49 -6.35 14.22
N ARG A 335 35.82 -6.43 14.14
CA ARG A 335 36.72 -5.35 14.58
C ARG A 335 36.52 -4.08 13.77
N LEU A 336 36.36 -4.19 12.45
CA LEU A 336 36.05 -3.06 11.57
C LEU A 336 34.73 -2.42 11.95
N ALA A 337 33.66 -3.22 12.09
CA ALA A 337 32.34 -2.75 12.47
C ALA A 337 32.38 -1.94 13.78
N ARG A 338 33.03 -2.49 14.83
CA ARG A 338 33.23 -1.78 16.10
C ARG A 338 34.09 -0.53 15.94
N ALA A 339 35.16 -0.61 15.18
CA ALA A 339 36.11 0.49 15.01
C ALA A 339 35.50 1.70 14.29
N LEU A 340 34.56 1.50 13.37
CA LEU A 340 33.88 2.61 12.69
C LEU A 340 32.78 3.27 13.54
N LEU A 341 32.20 2.53 14.49
CA LEU A 341 31.12 3.02 15.36
C LEU A 341 31.62 3.64 16.68
N ASP A 342 32.62 3.02 17.32
CA ASP A 342 33.14 3.39 18.63
C ASP A 342 34.52 4.05 18.54
N GLU A 343 34.57 5.36 18.73
CA GLU A 343 35.82 6.15 18.74
C GLU A 343 36.76 5.79 19.90
N THR A 344 36.22 5.25 20.99
CA THR A 344 37.02 4.85 22.17
C THR A 344 37.71 3.51 21.99
N TYR A 345 37.24 2.70 21.02
CA TYR A 345 37.88 1.45 20.65
C TYR A 345 39.26 1.72 20.03
N GLN A 346 40.30 1.12 20.64
CA GLN A 346 41.68 1.22 20.16
C GLN A 346 42.08 -0.09 19.49
N ASP A 347 42.50 0.01 18.24
CA ASP A 347 43.00 -1.10 17.44
C ASP A 347 44.22 -0.64 16.65
N ASN A 348 45.33 -1.37 16.79
CA ASN A 348 46.61 -1.03 16.18
C ASN A 348 46.83 -1.71 14.82
N ASP A 349 45.88 -2.50 14.32
CA ASP A 349 46.03 -3.16 13.03
C ASP A 349 46.01 -2.13 11.88
N PRO A 350 47.01 -2.15 10.97
CA PRO A 350 47.08 -1.20 9.87
C PRO A 350 45.84 -1.16 8.98
N TRP A 351 45.16 -2.30 8.80
CA TRP A 351 43.96 -2.39 7.97
C TRP A 351 42.76 -1.67 8.61
N ILE A 352 42.61 -1.78 9.93
CA ILE A 352 41.57 -1.06 10.70
C ILE A 352 41.87 0.44 10.72
N ALA A 353 43.14 0.83 10.86
CA ALA A 353 43.55 2.23 10.81
C ALA A 353 43.31 2.86 9.42
N GLU A 354 43.60 2.14 8.33
CA GLU A 354 43.29 2.56 6.95
C GLU A 354 41.79 2.75 6.78
N ALA A 355 40.96 1.81 7.25
CA ALA A 355 39.51 1.92 7.16
C ALA A 355 38.95 3.15 7.88
N ARG A 356 39.42 3.44 9.11
CA ARG A 356 39.04 4.66 9.84
C ARG A 356 39.40 5.92 9.08
N LEU A 357 40.59 5.97 8.48
CA LEU A 357 41.03 7.11 7.69
C LEU A 357 40.18 7.31 6.43
N LEU A 358 39.91 6.24 5.68
CA LEU A 358 39.05 6.29 4.49
C LEU A 358 37.63 6.76 4.84
N PHE A 359 37.04 6.20 5.89
CA PHE A 359 35.69 6.56 6.33
C PHE A 359 35.61 7.99 6.90
N ALA A 360 36.64 8.45 7.61
CA ALA A 360 36.73 9.83 8.09
C ALA A 360 36.87 10.84 6.93
N ASN A 361 37.68 10.51 5.91
CA ASN A 361 37.83 11.36 4.72
C ASN A 361 36.57 11.39 3.84
N ALA A 362 35.69 10.40 3.99
CA ALA A 362 34.45 10.29 3.23
C ALA A 362 33.23 10.91 3.92
N GLN A 363 33.38 11.54 5.10
CA GLN A 363 32.26 12.08 5.88
C GLN A 363 31.36 13.05 5.08
N ASP A 364 31.92 13.84 4.17
CA ASP A 364 31.15 14.80 3.35
C ASP A 364 30.44 14.14 2.14
N ARG A 365 30.66 12.83 1.90
CA ARG A 365 30.14 12.07 0.75
C ARG A 365 29.23 10.90 1.15
N LEU A 366 28.89 10.76 2.44
CA LEU A 366 28.08 9.63 2.93
C LEU A 366 26.63 9.63 2.42
N ASP A 367 26.14 10.71 1.81
CA ASP A 367 24.80 10.77 1.21
C ASP A 367 24.64 9.82 0.00
N SER A 368 25.74 9.41 -0.63
CA SER A 368 25.76 8.40 -1.68
C SER A 368 26.27 7.06 -1.13
N ASN A 369 25.49 6.00 -1.37
CA ASN A 369 25.87 4.61 -1.07
C ASN A 369 27.05 4.11 -1.93
N HIS A 370 27.38 4.78 -3.04
CA HIS A 370 28.58 4.47 -3.83
C HIS A 370 29.86 4.59 -2.99
N THR A 371 29.87 5.48 -2.01
CA THR A 371 30.96 5.62 -1.05
C THR A 371 31.24 4.32 -0.29
N SER A 372 30.20 3.55 0.06
CA SER A 372 30.36 2.25 0.72
C SER A 372 31.03 1.23 -0.19
N TRP A 373 30.68 1.25 -1.48
CA TRP A 373 31.28 0.40 -2.50
C TRP A 373 32.78 0.75 -2.71
N GLU A 374 33.11 2.04 -2.91
CA GLU A 374 34.49 2.51 -3.11
C GLU A 374 35.42 2.07 -1.96
N ILE A 375 35.01 2.38 -0.73
CA ILE A 375 35.78 2.04 0.48
C ILE A 375 35.85 0.53 0.66
N GLY A 376 34.73 -0.17 0.48
CA GLY A 376 34.65 -1.61 0.69
C GLY A 376 35.53 -2.41 -0.27
N VAL A 377 35.55 -2.08 -1.56
CA VAL A 377 36.42 -2.72 -2.55
C VAL A 377 37.90 -2.49 -2.24
N GLN A 378 38.28 -1.25 -1.89
CA GLN A 378 39.66 -0.94 -1.51
C GLN A 378 40.09 -1.75 -0.27
N LEU A 379 39.25 -1.79 0.76
CA LEU A 379 39.54 -2.53 1.98
C LEU A 379 39.57 -4.05 1.75
N ALA A 380 38.69 -4.59 0.91
CA ALA A 380 38.70 -6.01 0.57
C ALA A 380 40.00 -6.42 -0.16
N HIS A 381 40.50 -5.58 -1.07
CA HIS A 381 41.80 -5.80 -1.71
C HIS A 381 42.92 -5.85 -0.67
N ARG A 382 42.97 -4.88 0.25
CA ARG A 382 43.95 -4.84 1.35
C ARG A 382 43.84 -6.03 2.29
N LEU A 383 42.62 -6.47 2.59
CA LEU A 383 42.39 -7.62 3.45
C LEU A 383 42.94 -8.92 2.82
N SER A 384 42.83 -9.05 1.49
CA SER A 384 43.37 -10.19 0.75
C SER A 384 44.90 -10.33 0.89
N GLU A 385 45.63 -9.24 1.13
CA GLU A 385 47.08 -9.25 1.35
C GLU A 385 47.46 -10.03 2.63
N LYS A 386 46.55 -10.15 3.60
CA LYS A 386 46.75 -10.95 4.84
C LYS A 386 46.69 -12.46 4.59
N LYS A 387 46.23 -12.91 3.42
CA LYS A 387 46.16 -14.33 3.01
C LYS A 387 45.35 -15.23 3.95
N ILE A 388 44.29 -14.68 4.55
CA ILE A 388 43.33 -15.43 5.35
C ILE A 388 42.19 -15.89 4.43
N ALA A 389 41.80 -17.17 4.51
CA ALA A 389 40.69 -17.69 3.73
C ALA A 389 39.36 -17.14 4.26
N PHE A 390 38.48 -16.69 3.36
CA PHE A 390 37.12 -16.27 3.70
C PHE A 390 36.14 -17.43 3.55
N ASN A 391 35.30 -17.63 4.56
CA ASN A 391 34.21 -18.58 4.54
C ASN A 391 32.87 -17.85 4.85
N PRO A 392 31.99 -17.69 3.85
CA PRO A 392 30.72 -16.97 4.02
C PRO A 392 29.81 -17.51 5.13
N ARG A 393 29.96 -18.77 5.56
CA ARG A 393 29.12 -19.37 6.60
C ARG A 393 29.61 -19.09 8.02
N THR A 394 30.91 -18.89 8.20
CA THR A 394 31.53 -18.73 9.53
C THR A 394 32.04 -17.32 9.79
N ASP A 395 32.46 -16.61 8.74
CA ASP A 395 32.98 -15.25 8.84
C ASP A 395 31.86 -14.21 8.81
N LEU A 396 30.99 -14.28 9.81
CA LEU A 396 29.79 -13.45 9.93
C LEU A 396 29.97 -12.33 10.96
N LEU A 397 29.21 -11.25 10.81
CA LEU A 397 29.03 -10.26 11.87
C LEU A 397 28.35 -10.88 13.09
N THR A 398 28.83 -10.56 14.29
CA THR A 398 28.38 -11.12 15.58
C THR A 398 27.51 -10.16 16.38
N ALA A 399 27.50 -8.87 16.02
CA ALA A 399 26.62 -7.89 16.65
C ALA A 399 25.14 -8.28 16.41
N PRO A 400 24.35 -8.54 17.46
CA PRO A 400 23.03 -9.19 17.34
C PRO A 400 21.95 -8.31 16.71
N TYR A 401 22.20 -7.00 16.57
CA TYR A 401 21.21 -6.06 16.04
C TYR A 401 21.31 -5.85 14.53
N ARG A 402 22.43 -6.26 13.90
CA ARG A 402 22.66 -6.02 12.48
C ARG A 402 21.91 -7.04 11.62
N ASP A 403 21.42 -6.56 10.48
CA ASP A 403 20.73 -7.41 9.53
C ASP A 403 21.69 -8.17 8.60
N ASP A 404 21.14 -8.96 7.69
CA ASP A 404 21.92 -9.77 6.75
C ASP A 404 22.30 -9.04 5.46
N ASN A 405 21.99 -7.75 5.37
CA ASN A 405 22.35 -6.85 4.29
C ASN A 405 21.75 -7.22 2.92
N ARG A 406 20.77 -8.15 2.86
CA ARG A 406 20.19 -8.59 1.57
C ARG A 406 19.49 -7.47 0.81
N TYR A 407 18.94 -6.50 1.54
CA TYR A 407 18.01 -5.49 1.01
C TYR A 407 18.62 -4.53 0.00
N PHE A 408 19.90 -4.18 0.16
CA PHE A 408 20.52 -3.19 -0.71
C PHE A 408 21.29 -3.79 -1.89
N TRP A 409 21.34 -5.11 -2.05
CA TRP A 409 22.02 -5.71 -3.20
C TRP A 409 21.11 -5.78 -4.42
N GLU A 410 21.62 -5.35 -5.57
CA GLU A 410 21.00 -5.59 -6.88
C GLU A 410 21.70 -6.80 -7.54
N PHE A 411 20.94 -7.85 -7.83
CA PHE A 411 21.38 -9.02 -8.59
C PHE A 411 20.70 -9.00 -9.96
N GLU A 412 21.40 -9.41 -11.03
CA GLU A 412 20.98 -9.33 -12.45
C GLU A 412 19.68 -10.11 -12.81
N GLU A 413 18.99 -10.72 -11.83
CA GLU A 413 17.68 -11.37 -11.96
C GLU A 413 16.62 -10.81 -10.99
N PHE A 414 16.78 -9.59 -10.48
CA PHE A 414 15.79 -8.96 -9.60
C PHE A 414 14.99 -7.88 -10.33
N ASP A 415 13.92 -8.31 -11.01
CA ASP A 415 12.93 -7.41 -11.58
C ASP A 415 12.13 -6.75 -10.45
N PHE A 416 12.39 -5.45 -10.21
CA PHE A 416 11.66 -4.63 -9.23
C PHE A 416 10.14 -4.66 -9.45
N ASN A 417 9.66 -4.88 -10.69
CA ASN A 417 8.24 -5.03 -10.98
C ASN A 417 7.68 -6.42 -10.64
N LYS A 418 8.56 -7.41 -10.43
CA LYS A 418 8.21 -8.79 -10.04
C LYS A 418 8.22 -8.95 -8.52
N ALA A 419 9.12 -8.28 -7.81
CA ALA A 419 9.14 -8.22 -6.34
C ALA A 419 7.90 -7.48 -5.78
N ALA A 420 7.49 -6.37 -6.41
CA ALA A 420 6.24 -5.68 -6.07
C ALA A 420 4.97 -6.54 -6.36
N GLY A 421 5.10 -7.62 -7.14
CA GLY A 421 4.06 -8.58 -7.46
C GLY A 421 4.25 -9.96 -6.81
N ALA A 422 5.24 -10.18 -5.95
CA ALA A 422 5.65 -11.51 -5.45
C ALA A 422 4.70 -12.16 -4.42
N GLY A 423 3.43 -11.75 -4.43
CA GLY A 423 2.30 -12.43 -3.79
C GLY A 423 1.02 -12.44 -4.62
N TYR A 424 1.07 -11.91 -5.85
CA TYR A 424 -0.10 -11.69 -6.71
C TYR A 424 0.28 -11.91 -8.17
N ASP A 425 0.57 -13.16 -8.55
CA ASP A 425 0.55 -13.56 -9.96
C ASP A 425 -0.89 -13.51 -10.46
N SER A 426 -1.35 -12.31 -10.87
CA SER A 426 -2.30 -12.25 -11.97
C SER A 426 -1.52 -12.63 -13.22
N VAL A 427 -1.94 -13.69 -13.91
CA VAL A 427 -1.39 -14.14 -15.19
C VAL A 427 -1.20 -12.92 -16.09
N LYS A 428 0.06 -12.47 -16.25
CA LYS A 428 0.40 -11.42 -17.20
C LYS A 428 0.20 -12.03 -18.59
N GLN A 429 -0.71 -11.50 -19.38
CA GLN A 429 -0.78 -11.86 -20.80
C GLN A 429 0.49 -11.36 -21.48
N VAL A 430 1.43 -12.25 -21.80
CA VAL A 430 2.70 -11.90 -22.45
C VAL A 430 2.47 -11.75 -23.95
N ARG A 431 2.78 -10.58 -24.51
CA ARG A 431 2.66 -10.37 -25.96
C ARG A 431 3.91 -10.84 -26.70
N LYS A 432 3.77 -11.84 -27.57
CA LYS A 432 4.85 -12.37 -28.40
C LYS A 432 4.69 -11.89 -29.84
N TYR A 433 5.68 -11.15 -30.35
CA TYR A 433 5.69 -10.72 -31.76
C TYR A 433 6.22 -11.85 -32.62
N VAL A 434 5.35 -12.38 -33.49
CA VAL A 434 5.63 -13.58 -34.27
C VAL A 434 5.52 -13.30 -35.77
N GLY A 435 6.19 -14.12 -36.57
CA GLY A 435 6.01 -14.09 -38.03
C GLY A 435 4.68 -14.72 -38.45
N VAL A 436 4.20 -14.40 -39.67
CA VAL A 436 2.93 -14.94 -40.21
C VAL A 436 2.88 -16.47 -40.17
N MET A 437 3.99 -17.14 -40.51
CA MET A 437 4.08 -18.60 -40.49
C MET A 437 4.14 -19.18 -39.07
N GLU A 438 4.63 -18.43 -38.10
CA GLU A 438 4.70 -18.87 -36.71
C GLU A 438 3.30 -18.76 -36.09
N MET A 439 2.58 -17.66 -36.34
CA MET A 439 1.19 -17.48 -35.92
C MET A 439 0.24 -18.51 -36.52
N ALA A 440 0.36 -18.82 -37.82
CA ALA A 440 -0.53 -19.77 -38.49
C ALA A 440 -0.34 -21.23 -38.06
N ASN A 441 0.82 -21.59 -37.49
CA ASN A 441 1.14 -22.98 -37.15
C ASN A 441 0.84 -23.35 -35.69
N GLU A 442 0.67 -22.38 -34.79
CA GLU A 442 0.61 -22.59 -33.33
C GLU A 442 -0.68 -22.02 -32.69
N ILE A 443 -1.58 -21.39 -33.45
CA ILE A 443 -2.92 -21.06 -32.94
C ILE A 443 -3.74 -22.35 -32.88
N ASP A 444 -3.83 -22.96 -31.69
CA ASP A 444 -4.62 -24.16 -31.45
C ASP A 444 -6.09 -23.85 -31.09
N VAL A 445 -6.45 -22.58 -30.82
CA VAL A 445 -7.82 -22.16 -30.48
C VAL A 445 -8.14 -20.82 -31.14
N GLU A 446 -9.11 -20.81 -32.07
CA GLU A 446 -9.55 -19.63 -32.84
C GLU A 446 -10.36 -18.61 -32.01
N THR A 447 -10.53 -18.83 -30.69
CA THR A 447 -11.30 -17.95 -29.78
C THR A 447 -10.72 -17.99 -28.35
N ALA A 448 -9.44 -17.70 -28.18
CA ALA A 448 -8.84 -17.63 -26.84
C ALA A 448 -9.55 -16.55 -25.99
N GLY A 449 -10.08 -16.96 -24.83
CA GLY A 449 -10.88 -16.11 -23.95
C GLY A 449 -10.04 -15.21 -23.04
N ASP A 450 -10.67 -14.71 -21.97
CA ASP A 450 -10.08 -13.86 -20.93
C ASP A 450 -8.96 -14.53 -20.10
N ASP A 451 -8.60 -15.78 -20.43
CA ASP A 451 -7.73 -16.71 -19.71
C ASP A 451 -6.40 -17.04 -20.44
N ALA A 452 -6.13 -16.42 -21.60
CA ALA A 452 -4.91 -16.69 -22.38
C ALA A 452 -3.64 -16.10 -21.73
N GLU A 453 -2.63 -16.92 -21.43
CA GLU A 453 -1.34 -16.49 -20.85
C GLU A 453 -0.43 -15.74 -21.85
N GLU A 454 -0.60 -15.98 -23.16
CA GLU A 454 0.16 -15.34 -24.23
C GLU A 454 -0.76 -14.76 -25.32
N ILE A 455 -0.47 -13.54 -25.79
CA ILE A 455 -1.15 -12.93 -26.94
C ILE A 455 -0.14 -12.79 -28.08
N TRP A 456 -0.37 -13.48 -29.18
CA TRP A 456 0.53 -13.44 -30.33
C TRP A 456 0.13 -12.28 -31.25
N VAL A 457 1.10 -11.43 -31.61
CA VAL A 457 0.87 -10.20 -32.39
C VAL A 457 1.73 -10.24 -33.66
N LEU A 458 1.13 -9.97 -34.82
CA LEU A 458 1.89 -9.85 -36.06
C LEU A 458 2.57 -8.47 -36.12
N GLY A 459 3.87 -8.45 -36.39
CA GLY A 459 4.65 -7.21 -36.56
C GLY A 459 4.20 -6.34 -37.75
N THR A 460 3.38 -6.88 -38.65
CA THR A 460 2.74 -6.17 -39.76
C THR A 460 1.25 -6.51 -39.77
N GLU A 461 0.40 -5.50 -39.97
CA GLU A 461 -1.04 -5.69 -40.07
C GLU A 461 -1.39 -6.68 -41.19
N LEU A 462 -2.00 -7.79 -40.81
CA LEU A 462 -2.52 -8.79 -41.72
C LEU A 462 -4.04 -8.73 -41.68
N PHE A 463 -4.65 -8.62 -42.85
CA PHE A 463 -6.11 -8.61 -42.99
C PHE A 463 -6.58 -10.01 -43.42
N PRO A 464 -7.70 -10.51 -42.87
CA PRO A 464 -8.27 -11.79 -43.29
C PRO A 464 -8.54 -11.80 -44.80
N TYR A 465 -7.96 -12.77 -45.52
CA TYR A 465 -8.10 -12.85 -46.98
C TYR A 465 -9.50 -13.36 -47.40
N GLU A 466 -10.17 -14.12 -46.54
CA GLU A 466 -11.43 -14.79 -46.90
C GLU A 466 -12.68 -13.91 -46.82
N ASN A 467 -12.64 -12.73 -46.19
CA ASN A 467 -13.84 -11.91 -45.94
C ASN A 467 -13.60 -10.41 -46.13
N ILE A 468 -13.24 -10.02 -47.37
CA ILE A 468 -13.24 -8.62 -47.81
C ILE A 468 -14.69 -8.23 -48.14
N GLY A 469 -15.48 -7.86 -47.12
CA GLY A 469 -16.83 -7.31 -47.29
C GLY A 469 -17.78 -7.52 -46.10
N ASP A 470 -18.30 -6.41 -45.58
CA ASP A 470 -19.39 -6.20 -44.60
C ASP A 470 -19.35 -6.84 -43.19
N GLU A 471 -18.71 -7.99 -42.93
CA GLU A 471 -18.72 -8.58 -41.58
C GLU A 471 -17.46 -8.28 -40.73
N SER A 472 -16.31 -8.04 -41.36
CA SER A 472 -15.05 -7.73 -40.65
C SER A 472 -14.86 -6.23 -40.34
N ASN A 473 -15.73 -5.35 -40.84
CA ASN A 473 -15.62 -3.88 -40.72
C ASN A 473 -14.24 -3.31 -41.10
N GLY A 474 -13.45 -4.01 -41.94
CA GLY A 474 -12.11 -3.57 -42.35
C GLY A 474 -11.02 -3.74 -41.29
N LYS A 475 -11.23 -4.60 -40.29
CA LYS A 475 -10.31 -4.80 -39.18
C LYS A 475 -9.21 -5.82 -39.48
N SER A 476 -7.99 -5.55 -39.03
CA SER A 476 -6.86 -6.49 -39.13
C SER A 476 -6.96 -7.61 -38.08
N PHE A 477 -6.23 -8.72 -38.26
CA PHE A 477 -6.11 -9.76 -37.23
C PHE A 477 -5.62 -9.20 -35.88
N ASN A 478 -4.78 -8.16 -35.89
CA ASN A 478 -4.33 -7.49 -34.67
C ASN A 478 -5.47 -6.73 -33.96
N GLU A 479 -6.47 -6.24 -34.69
CA GLU A 479 -7.65 -5.54 -34.14
C GLU A 479 -8.79 -6.49 -33.75
N LEU A 480 -8.84 -7.68 -34.35
CA LEU A 480 -9.79 -8.74 -34.02
C LEU A 480 -9.35 -9.52 -32.76
N GLU A 481 -8.05 -9.86 -32.68
CA GLU A 481 -7.50 -10.74 -31.63
C GLU A 481 -6.69 -9.98 -30.55
N GLY A 482 -6.19 -8.78 -30.83
CA GLY A 482 -5.32 -8.04 -29.92
C GLY A 482 -6.07 -7.05 -29.02
N LYS A 483 -6.22 -7.36 -27.71
CA LYS A 483 -6.66 -6.36 -26.72
C LYS A 483 -5.57 -5.32 -26.43
N GLU A 484 -5.76 -4.05 -26.80
CA GLU A 484 -4.78 -2.97 -26.54
C GLU A 484 -4.28 -2.97 -25.08
N PRO A 485 -2.97 -2.76 -24.83
CA PRO A 485 -2.37 -2.92 -23.52
C PRO A 485 -3.00 -1.98 -22.48
N VAL A 486 -3.30 -2.52 -21.30
CA VAL A 486 -3.58 -1.73 -20.10
C VAL A 486 -2.28 -1.01 -19.72
N SER A 487 -2.36 0.23 -19.23
CA SER A 487 -1.16 0.95 -18.78
C SER A 487 -0.45 0.20 -17.66
N ASP A 488 0.83 0.48 -17.44
CA ASP A 488 1.51 0.02 -16.23
C ASP A 488 0.73 0.48 -14.98
N PRO A 489 0.65 -0.36 -13.93
CA PRO A 489 -0.10 -0.02 -12.73
C PRO A 489 0.49 1.18 -11.99
N PHE A 490 -0.36 2.14 -11.61
CA PHE A 490 0.02 3.26 -10.77
C PHE A 490 -0.36 2.98 -9.32
N HIS A 491 0.64 2.91 -8.44
CA HIS A 491 0.39 2.67 -7.02
C HIS A 491 0.27 3.98 -6.24
N TYR A 492 -0.81 4.11 -5.47
CA TYR A 492 -1.08 5.24 -4.59
C TYR A 492 -1.24 4.78 -3.15
N SER A 493 -0.81 5.63 -2.23
CA SER A 493 -1.03 5.42 -0.81
C SER A 493 -2.49 5.73 -0.44
N GLU A 494 -3.00 5.05 0.58
CA GLU A 494 -4.36 5.24 1.09
C GLU A 494 -4.32 5.56 2.59
N TRP A 495 -5.05 6.58 3.03
CA TRP A 495 -5.11 6.98 4.42
C TRP A 495 -6.09 6.10 5.20
N ASP A 496 -5.53 5.35 6.14
CA ASP A 496 -6.28 4.61 7.14
C ASP A 496 -6.51 5.50 8.37
N TYR A 497 -7.76 5.91 8.55
CA TYR A 497 -8.13 6.79 9.64
C TYR A 497 -8.20 6.09 11.02
N GLN A 498 -8.31 4.76 11.07
CA GLN A 498 -8.38 4.05 12.35
C GLN A 498 -6.99 4.01 12.99
N ILE A 499 -5.96 3.75 12.19
CA ILE A 499 -4.56 3.77 12.64
C ILE A 499 -3.90 5.14 12.47
N GLN A 500 -4.57 6.10 11.80
CA GLN A 500 -4.08 7.46 11.50
C GLN A 500 -2.75 7.44 10.70
N LEU A 501 -2.68 6.59 9.67
CA LEU A 501 -1.51 6.38 8.81
C LEU A 501 -1.87 6.22 7.34
N GLU A 502 -0.95 6.55 6.44
CA GLU A 502 -1.02 6.16 5.03
C GLU A 502 -0.48 4.75 4.86
N ARG A 503 -1.26 3.87 4.24
CA ARG A 503 -0.82 2.57 3.75
C ARG A 503 -0.12 2.81 2.41
N PRO A 504 1.20 2.57 2.29
CA PRO A 504 1.94 2.88 1.06
C PRO A 504 1.57 1.89 -0.04
N ALA A 505 1.50 2.38 -1.29
CA ALA A 505 1.21 1.57 -2.48
C ALA A 505 -0.03 0.65 -2.34
N TRP A 506 -1.01 1.10 -1.56
CA TRP A 506 -2.15 0.29 -1.14
C TRP A 506 -3.24 0.19 -2.21
N ALA A 507 -3.44 1.28 -2.95
CA ALA A 507 -4.39 1.34 -4.06
C ALA A 507 -3.63 1.27 -5.39
N THR A 508 -4.07 0.41 -6.29
CA THR A 508 -3.51 0.25 -7.63
C THR A 508 -4.50 0.83 -8.63
N VAL A 509 -4.05 1.82 -9.40
CA VAL A 509 -4.82 2.49 -10.44
C VAL A 509 -4.36 2.01 -11.80
N LEU A 510 -5.29 1.53 -12.63
CA LEU A 510 -5.05 1.06 -13.99
C LEU A 510 -5.69 2.03 -14.99
N GLU A 511 -4.91 2.67 -15.86
CA GLU A 511 -5.49 3.49 -16.92
C GLU A 511 -6.06 2.59 -18.03
N LYS A 512 -7.38 2.64 -18.21
CA LYS A 512 -8.13 1.91 -19.25
C LYS A 512 -8.67 2.89 -20.30
N ARG A 513 -8.78 2.45 -21.55
CA ARG A 513 -9.37 3.26 -22.64
C ARG A 513 -10.90 3.14 -22.62
N ALA A 514 -11.58 4.28 -22.67
CA ALA A 514 -13.03 4.33 -22.76
C ALA A 514 -13.55 3.80 -24.11
N LYS A 515 -14.66 3.05 -24.08
CA LYS A 515 -15.36 2.60 -25.30
C LYS A 515 -16.02 3.79 -26.00
N SER A 516 -16.03 3.78 -27.32
CA SER A 516 -16.74 4.80 -28.11
C SER A 516 -18.22 4.42 -28.23
N GLY A 517 -19.11 5.38 -27.97
CA GLY A 517 -20.55 5.26 -28.13
C GLY A 517 -21.09 6.12 -29.28
N ASP A 518 -22.41 6.23 -29.35
CA ASP A 518 -23.10 6.97 -30.41
C ASP A 518 -23.04 8.50 -30.18
N LEU A 519 -22.42 9.20 -31.14
CA LEU A 519 -22.30 10.66 -31.17
C LEU A 519 -23.67 11.38 -31.15
N ALA A 520 -24.72 10.77 -31.70
CA ALA A 520 -26.05 11.37 -31.77
C ALA A 520 -26.61 11.70 -30.37
N VAL A 521 -26.20 10.95 -29.35
CA VAL A 521 -26.59 11.19 -27.95
C VAL A 521 -26.04 12.54 -27.46
N ILE A 522 -24.76 12.80 -27.70
CA ILE A 522 -24.09 14.04 -27.25
C ILE A 522 -24.58 15.24 -28.05
N ASP A 523 -24.81 15.07 -29.36
CA ASP A 523 -25.37 16.13 -30.20
C ASP A 523 -26.80 16.49 -29.80
N GLY A 524 -27.61 15.50 -29.42
CA GLY A 524 -28.94 15.70 -28.86
C GLY A 524 -28.93 16.53 -27.57
N ILE A 525 -28.03 16.21 -26.64
CA ILE A 525 -27.83 16.95 -25.38
C ILE A 525 -27.41 18.40 -25.68
N THR A 526 -26.47 18.59 -26.60
CA THR A 526 -25.96 19.92 -26.97
C THR A 526 -27.06 20.79 -27.60
N ALA A 527 -27.93 20.18 -28.42
CA ALA A 527 -29.07 20.86 -29.02
C ALA A 527 -30.12 21.25 -27.97
N GLN A 528 -30.42 20.36 -27.02
CA GLN A 528 -31.40 20.58 -25.96
C GLN A 528 -30.99 21.74 -25.04
N TYR A 529 -29.73 21.80 -24.61
CA TYR A 529 -29.25 22.80 -23.64
C TYR A 529 -28.49 23.96 -24.26
N LYS A 530 -28.73 24.23 -25.56
CA LYS A 530 -28.05 25.29 -26.30
C LYS A 530 -28.14 26.64 -25.60
N ARG A 531 -29.28 26.97 -24.97
CA ARG A 531 -29.51 28.24 -24.27
C ARG A 531 -28.63 28.37 -23.03
N GLU A 532 -28.53 27.32 -22.24
CA GLU A 532 -27.73 27.23 -21.01
C GLU A 532 -26.24 27.36 -21.34
N ILE A 533 -25.77 26.67 -22.39
CA ILE A 533 -24.39 26.79 -22.89
C ILE A 533 -24.06 28.24 -23.26
N HIS A 534 -24.95 28.92 -23.99
CA HIS A 534 -24.74 30.33 -24.36
C HIS A 534 -24.74 31.26 -23.14
N ARG A 535 -25.61 31.02 -22.15
CA ARG A 535 -25.65 31.77 -20.89
C ARG A 535 -24.35 31.58 -20.10
N MET A 536 -23.87 30.34 -19.97
CA MET A 536 -22.60 30.03 -19.30
C MET A 536 -21.43 30.73 -19.97
N LYS A 537 -21.35 30.67 -21.31
CA LYS A 537 -20.33 31.38 -22.07
C LYS A 537 -20.33 32.87 -21.73
N PHE A 538 -21.49 33.52 -21.82
CA PHE A 538 -21.58 34.96 -21.54
C PHE A 538 -21.11 35.33 -20.13
N LEU A 539 -21.46 34.50 -19.13
CA LEU A 539 -21.04 34.71 -17.75
C LEU A 539 -19.54 34.47 -17.55
N LEU A 540 -18.97 33.42 -18.15
CA LEU A 540 -17.54 33.12 -18.05
C LEU A 540 -16.67 34.14 -18.82
N ASP A 541 -17.15 34.61 -19.98
CA ASP A 541 -16.50 35.66 -20.78
C ASP A 541 -16.51 37.01 -20.03
N ALA A 542 -17.65 37.38 -19.42
CA ALA A 542 -17.77 38.61 -18.62
C ALA A 542 -16.84 38.63 -17.40
N MET A 543 -16.40 37.45 -16.95
CA MET A 543 -15.50 37.27 -15.81
C MET A 543 -14.02 37.21 -16.18
N GLN A 544 -13.68 37.20 -17.47
CA GLN A 544 -12.29 37.31 -17.86
C GLN A 544 -11.74 38.67 -17.39
N PRO A 545 -10.57 38.71 -16.71
CA PRO A 545 -9.91 39.98 -16.44
C PRO A 545 -9.63 40.65 -17.78
N GLN A 546 -10.15 41.87 -17.95
CA GLN A 546 -9.99 42.64 -19.18
C GLN A 546 -8.52 43.01 -19.40
N GLY A 547 -7.77 42.14 -20.08
CA GLY A 547 -6.46 42.41 -20.66
C GLY A 547 -5.50 43.22 -19.78
N VAL A 548 -5.01 44.33 -20.33
CA VAL A 548 -4.03 45.20 -19.67
C VAL A 548 -4.76 46.10 -18.67
N GLN A 549 -4.60 45.81 -17.38
CA GLN A 549 -5.09 46.66 -16.31
C GLN A 549 -4.04 47.76 -16.03
N ARG A 550 -4.44 49.01 -16.24
CA ARG A 550 -3.63 50.19 -15.87
C ARG A 550 -3.78 50.46 -14.38
N ILE A 551 -2.75 50.14 -13.60
CA ILE A 551 -2.67 50.50 -12.19
C ILE A 551 -2.09 51.92 -12.12
N ARG A 552 -2.85 52.84 -11.51
CA ARG A 552 -2.51 54.27 -11.41
C ARG A 552 -2.07 54.60 -9.98
N LYS A 553 -1.45 55.76 -9.79
CA LYS A 553 -0.94 56.22 -8.49
C LYS A 553 0.09 55.26 -7.88
N LEU A 554 1.14 54.96 -8.63
CA LEU A 554 2.33 54.28 -8.14
C LEU A 554 3.47 55.28 -7.98
N GLU A 555 4.39 55.05 -7.04
CA GLU A 555 5.63 55.85 -6.93
C GLU A 555 6.59 55.52 -8.07
N ASP A 556 6.60 54.26 -8.51
CA ASP A 556 7.41 53.74 -9.61
C ASP A 556 6.53 52.97 -10.60
N GLY A 557 6.74 53.17 -11.90
CA GLY A 557 5.89 52.61 -12.96
C GLY A 557 6.43 52.89 -14.36
N ASP A 558 5.80 52.25 -15.37
CA ASP A 558 6.26 52.28 -16.75
C ASP A 558 5.95 53.62 -17.46
N GLU A 559 4.88 54.31 -17.05
CA GLU A 559 4.40 55.56 -17.66
C GLU A 559 3.99 56.58 -16.59
N ILE A 560 4.01 57.87 -16.93
CA ILE A 560 3.54 58.94 -16.03
C ILE A 560 2.02 59.11 -16.17
N ASP A 561 1.30 59.08 -15.05
CA ASP A 561 -0.10 59.46 -15.00
C ASP A 561 -0.22 60.99 -15.00
N ILE A 562 -0.48 61.55 -16.19
CA ILE A 562 -0.57 63.01 -16.41
C ILE A 562 -1.57 63.67 -15.44
N ASN A 563 -2.70 63.02 -15.14
CA ASN A 563 -3.69 63.61 -14.23
C ASN A 563 -3.18 63.67 -12.79
N ALA A 564 -2.51 62.60 -12.33
CA ALA A 564 -1.90 62.57 -11.00
C ALA A 564 -0.74 63.57 -10.91
N ALA A 565 0.06 63.70 -11.97
CA ALA A 565 1.14 64.68 -12.06
C ALA A 565 0.60 66.13 -12.03
N ILE A 566 -0.45 66.45 -12.79
CA ILE A 566 -1.09 67.78 -12.77
C ILE A 566 -1.62 68.10 -11.38
N GLN A 567 -2.28 67.14 -10.72
CA GLN A 567 -2.78 67.33 -9.36
C GLN A 567 -1.63 67.59 -8.37
N SER A 568 -0.58 66.77 -8.42
CA SER A 568 0.62 66.91 -7.60
C SER A 568 1.31 68.28 -7.80
N PHE A 569 1.43 68.75 -9.05
CA PHE A 569 1.93 70.09 -9.36
C PHE A 569 1.01 71.22 -8.89
N THR A 570 -0.30 71.01 -8.91
CA THR A 570 -1.28 71.96 -8.39
C THR A 570 -1.15 72.08 -6.88
N ASP A 571 -1.01 70.96 -6.18
CA ASP A 571 -0.81 70.90 -4.74
C ASP A 571 0.49 71.60 -4.32
N ILE A 572 1.58 71.39 -5.06
CA ILE A 572 2.86 72.11 -4.85
C ILE A 572 2.67 73.63 -4.98
N ARG A 573 1.94 74.10 -6.00
CA ARG A 573 1.68 75.53 -6.20
C ARG A 573 0.79 76.15 -5.13
N LEU A 574 -0.08 75.34 -4.51
CA LEU A 574 -0.94 75.75 -3.40
C LEU A 574 -0.23 75.67 -2.03
N GLY A 575 1.00 75.14 -1.98
CA GLY A 575 1.75 74.96 -0.73
C GLY A 575 1.35 73.72 0.08
N ASN A 576 0.60 72.79 -0.53
CA ASN A 576 0.20 71.53 0.09
C ASN A 576 1.26 70.45 -0.16
N GLN A 577 1.30 69.42 0.69
CA GLN A 577 2.17 68.26 0.48
C GLN A 577 1.64 67.41 -0.69
N PRO A 578 2.39 67.27 -1.79
CA PRO A 578 1.95 66.49 -2.94
C PRO A 578 1.98 64.99 -2.68
N ASP A 579 1.07 64.24 -3.32
CA ASP A 579 1.19 62.78 -3.40
C ASP A 579 2.33 62.43 -4.39
N PRO A 580 3.38 61.70 -3.95
CA PRO A 580 4.52 61.33 -4.82
C PRO A 580 4.13 60.27 -5.87
N ARG A 581 2.96 59.66 -5.74
CA ARG A 581 2.49 58.57 -6.61
C ARG A 581 1.92 59.09 -7.93
N ILE A 582 2.80 59.51 -8.84
CA ILE A 582 2.43 60.06 -10.16
C ILE A 582 2.61 59.07 -11.32
N MET A 583 3.10 57.86 -11.05
CA MET A 583 3.35 56.85 -12.07
C MET A 583 2.14 55.92 -12.26
N MET A 584 2.11 55.24 -13.40
CA MET A 584 1.19 54.16 -13.71
C MET A 584 1.91 52.99 -14.39
N ARG A 585 1.41 51.78 -14.17
CA ARG A 585 1.97 50.54 -14.72
C ARG A 585 0.88 49.77 -15.45
N SER A 586 1.24 49.20 -16.61
CA SER A 586 0.34 48.38 -17.41
C SER A 586 0.58 46.91 -17.07
N VAL A 587 -0.29 46.31 -16.27
CA VAL A 587 -0.19 44.88 -15.93
C VAL A 587 -1.12 44.08 -16.83
N ARG A 588 -0.56 43.28 -17.73
CA ARG A 588 -1.33 42.28 -18.48
C ARG A 588 -1.67 41.13 -17.54
N LYS A 589 -2.93 41.04 -17.12
CA LYS A 589 -3.42 39.85 -16.40
C LYS A 589 -3.86 38.83 -17.44
N THR A 590 -3.01 37.85 -17.74
CA THR A 590 -3.42 36.67 -18.50
C THR A 590 -4.03 35.66 -17.55
N ARG A 591 -5.19 35.13 -17.92
CA ARG A 591 -5.82 33.98 -17.25
C ARG A 591 -4.97 32.75 -17.57
N ASP A 592 -4.43 32.11 -16.54
CA ASP A 592 -3.54 30.94 -16.67
C ASP A 592 -4.05 29.84 -15.73
N PHE A 593 -4.90 28.97 -16.28
CA PHE A 593 -5.69 28.03 -15.51
C PHE A 593 -5.90 26.71 -16.25
N SER A 594 -5.81 25.58 -15.54
CA SER A 594 -6.11 24.24 -16.08
C SER A 594 -7.20 23.55 -15.28
N ILE A 595 -8.16 22.93 -15.98
CA ILE A 595 -9.33 22.25 -15.38
C ILE A 595 -9.27 20.75 -15.66
N LEU A 596 -9.43 19.91 -14.64
CA LEU A 596 -9.69 18.49 -14.83
C LEU A 596 -11.09 18.19 -14.29
N VAL A 597 -11.95 17.64 -15.13
CA VAL A 597 -13.27 17.13 -14.74
C VAL A 597 -13.13 15.62 -14.51
N LEU A 598 -13.35 15.19 -13.28
CA LEU A 598 -13.28 13.80 -12.86
C LEU A 598 -14.70 13.28 -12.63
N LEU A 599 -15.12 12.30 -13.43
CA LEU A 599 -16.44 11.69 -13.40
C LEU A 599 -16.41 10.41 -12.57
N ASP A 600 -17.34 10.29 -11.64
CA ASP A 600 -17.64 9.03 -10.97
C ASP A 600 -18.46 8.14 -11.92
N LEU A 601 -17.96 6.94 -12.18
CA LEU A 601 -18.55 5.96 -13.09
C LEU A 601 -19.08 4.73 -12.34
N SER A 602 -19.41 4.85 -11.06
CA SER A 602 -19.86 3.74 -10.22
C SER A 602 -21.29 3.24 -10.55
N GLU A 603 -21.65 2.08 -10.00
CA GLU A 603 -22.96 1.45 -10.22
C GLU A 603 -24.14 2.30 -9.75
N SER A 604 -23.97 3.14 -8.71
CA SER A 604 -25.02 4.08 -8.22
C SER A 604 -25.46 5.08 -9.27
N THR A 605 -24.61 5.36 -10.26
CA THR A 605 -24.91 6.22 -11.40
C THR A 605 -25.96 5.58 -12.33
N ASN A 606 -26.18 4.27 -12.17
CA ASN A 606 -27.31 3.43 -12.57
C ASN A 606 -28.72 3.95 -12.19
N GLU A 607 -28.84 4.60 -11.04
CA GLU A 607 -30.14 4.89 -10.42
C GLU A 607 -30.89 6.02 -11.13
N LYS A 608 -32.23 6.04 -11.01
CA LYS A 608 -33.05 7.13 -11.51
C LYS A 608 -33.01 8.29 -10.51
N VAL A 609 -32.87 9.51 -11.02
CA VAL A 609 -32.93 10.73 -10.18
C VAL A 609 -34.33 10.85 -9.57
N GLN A 610 -34.42 11.17 -8.28
CA GLN A 610 -35.72 11.40 -7.61
C GLN A 610 -36.54 12.45 -8.36
N ASP A 611 -37.80 12.13 -8.65
CA ASP A 611 -38.76 12.96 -9.37
C ASP A 611 -38.44 13.28 -10.86
N GLN A 612 -37.52 12.54 -11.51
CA GLN A 612 -37.23 12.69 -12.95
C GLN A 612 -37.19 11.34 -13.70
N GLU A 613 -37.37 11.38 -15.03
CA GLU A 613 -37.29 10.18 -15.88
C GLU A 613 -35.86 9.79 -16.27
N TYR A 614 -34.88 10.67 -16.06
CA TYR A 614 -33.48 10.47 -16.43
C TYR A 614 -32.69 9.70 -15.36
N SER A 615 -31.71 8.91 -15.79
CA SER A 615 -30.73 8.28 -14.90
C SER A 615 -29.70 9.29 -14.39
N VAL A 616 -29.10 9.01 -13.24
CA VAL A 616 -28.00 9.83 -12.69
C VAL A 616 -26.82 9.87 -13.67
N ARG A 617 -26.57 8.79 -14.40
CA ARG A 617 -25.61 8.73 -15.51
C ARG A 617 -25.89 9.74 -16.59
N GLU A 618 -27.13 9.82 -17.07
CA GLU A 618 -27.53 10.79 -18.08
C GLU A 618 -27.37 12.21 -17.55
N LEU A 619 -27.67 12.45 -16.27
CA LEU A 619 -27.47 13.74 -15.63
C LEU A 619 -25.98 14.14 -15.56
N THR A 620 -25.11 13.22 -15.13
CA THR A 620 -23.64 13.39 -15.10
C THR A 620 -23.10 13.67 -16.49
N GLN A 621 -23.54 12.90 -17.49
CA GLN A 621 -23.15 13.06 -18.88
C GLN A 621 -23.60 14.42 -19.43
N GLN A 622 -24.86 14.81 -19.20
CA GLN A 622 -25.39 16.12 -19.60
C GLN A 622 -24.60 17.26 -18.97
N ALA A 623 -24.37 17.20 -17.65
CA ALA A 623 -23.60 18.20 -16.91
C ALA A 623 -22.17 18.32 -17.43
N CYS A 624 -21.52 17.18 -17.70
CA CYS A 624 -20.16 17.12 -18.26
C CYS A 624 -20.09 17.74 -19.65
N VAL A 625 -21.01 17.39 -20.57
CA VAL A 625 -21.08 17.97 -21.93
C VAL A 625 -21.27 19.48 -21.86
N LEU A 626 -22.22 19.95 -21.05
CA LEU A 626 -22.49 21.37 -20.84
C LEU A 626 -21.26 22.13 -20.34
N LEU A 627 -20.56 21.56 -19.37
CA LEU A 627 -19.35 22.14 -18.79
C LEU A 627 -18.20 22.15 -19.80
N ALA A 628 -17.97 21.03 -20.50
CA ALA A 628 -16.93 20.90 -21.53
C ALA A 628 -17.13 21.91 -22.67
N ASP A 629 -18.36 22.05 -23.16
CA ASP A 629 -18.70 23.02 -24.21
C ASP A 629 -18.50 24.47 -23.75
N ALA A 630 -18.84 24.78 -22.50
CA ALA A 630 -18.63 26.10 -21.93
C ALA A 630 -17.14 26.42 -21.78
N ILE A 631 -16.35 25.49 -21.24
CA ILE A 631 -14.90 25.65 -21.05
C ILE A 631 -14.18 25.77 -22.40
N ASN A 632 -14.50 24.89 -23.35
CA ASN A 632 -13.92 24.90 -24.69
C ASN A 632 -14.19 26.23 -25.43
N LYS A 633 -15.39 26.81 -25.26
CA LYS A 633 -15.73 28.12 -25.85
C LYS A 633 -14.98 29.29 -25.21
N VAL A 634 -14.62 29.18 -23.93
CA VAL A 634 -13.81 30.18 -23.21
C VAL A 634 -12.33 30.07 -23.58
N GLY A 635 -11.86 28.86 -23.90
CA GLY A 635 -10.50 28.58 -24.36
C GLY A 635 -9.50 28.18 -23.27
N ASP A 636 -9.98 27.79 -22.08
CA ASP A 636 -9.09 27.27 -21.03
C ASP A 636 -8.71 25.79 -21.30
N PRO A 637 -7.45 25.37 -21.11
CA PRO A 637 -7.05 23.97 -21.21
C PRO A 637 -7.78 23.10 -20.18
N PHE A 638 -8.40 22.01 -20.64
CA PHE A 638 -9.11 21.08 -19.76
C PHE A 638 -8.97 19.62 -20.16
N ALA A 639 -9.16 18.72 -19.20
CA ALA A 639 -9.23 17.27 -19.39
C ALA A 639 -10.52 16.71 -18.77
N ILE A 640 -11.02 15.60 -19.31
CA ILE A 640 -12.19 14.86 -18.80
C ILE A 640 -11.76 13.42 -18.57
N HIS A 641 -11.71 13.02 -17.32
CA HIS A 641 -11.39 11.66 -16.91
C HIS A 641 -12.57 11.08 -16.10
N GLY A 642 -12.62 9.76 -15.93
CA GLY A 642 -13.55 9.09 -15.05
C GLY A 642 -12.90 7.93 -14.31
N PHE A 643 -13.57 7.43 -13.29
CA PHE A 643 -13.06 6.31 -12.49
C PHE A 643 -14.18 5.43 -11.97
N CYS A 644 -13.87 4.16 -11.76
CA CYS A 644 -14.63 3.22 -10.95
C CYS A 644 -13.62 2.27 -10.27
N SER A 645 -14.05 1.46 -9.31
CA SER A 645 -13.16 0.55 -8.59
C SER A 645 -13.76 -0.81 -8.31
N ASP A 646 -12.95 -1.85 -8.44
CA ASP A 646 -13.22 -3.20 -7.95
C ASP A 646 -12.20 -3.55 -6.84
N GLY A 647 -12.44 -3.00 -5.65
CA GLY A 647 -11.50 -3.07 -4.54
C GLY A 647 -10.23 -2.24 -4.75
N ARG A 648 -9.29 -2.38 -3.81
CA ARG A 648 -8.06 -1.56 -3.81
C ARG A 648 -7.09 -1.86 -4.93
N HIS A 649 -7.12 -3.07 -5.47
CA HIS A 649 -6.12 -3.54 -6.43
C HIS A 649 -6.51 -3.29 -7.89
N ASP A 650 -7.77 -2.91 -8.16
CA ASP A 650 -8.24 -2.56 -9.50
C ASP A 650 -9.10 -1.28 -9.46
N VAL A 651 -8.44 -0.14 -9.32
CA VAL A 651 -9.06 1.17 -9.53
C VAL A 651 -8.92 1.53 -11.00
N GLU A 652 -10.01 1.36 -11.76
CA GLU A 652 -10.04 1.64 -13.18
C GLU A 652 -10.13 3.15 -13.43
N TYR A 653 -9.22 3.69 -14.24
CA TYR A 653 -9.17 5.11 -14.57
C TYR A 653 -9.31 5.33 -16.07
N TYR A 654 -10.33 6.08 -16.48
CA TYR A 654 -10.70 6.30 -17.87
C TYR A 654 -10.36 7.72 -18.33
N ARG A 655 -9.64 7.85 -19.43
CA ARG A 655 -9.31 9.16 -20.03
C ARG A 655 -10.17 9.40 -21.26
N PHE A 656 -11.24 10.18 -21.10
CA PHE A 656 -12.13 10.54 -22.20
C PHE A 656 -11.54 11.65 -23.08
N LYS A 657 -10.92 12.66 -22.44
CA LYS A 657 -10.26 13.79 -23.09
C LYS A 657 -9.02 14.20 -22.29
N ASP A 658 -7.88 14.32 -22.95
CA ASP A 658 -6.65 14.89 -22.36
C ASP A 658 -6.50 16.40 -22.58
N PHE A 659 -5.55 17.03 -21.88
CA PHE A 659 -5.31 18.49 -21.95
C PHE A 659 -4.86 18.98 -23.34
N ASP A 660 -4.15 18.15 -24.09
CA ASP A 660 -3.61 18.42 -25.43
C ASP A 660 -4.62 18.13 -26.55
N GLN A 661 -5.70 17.41 -26.25
CA GLN A 661 -6.73 17.06 -27.22
C GLN A 661 -7.76 18.19 -27.38
N HIS A 662 -8.28 18.35 -28.60
CA HIS A 662 -9.38 19.25 -28.89
C HIS A 662 -10.72 18.63 -28.49
N TRP A 663 -11.72 19.45 -28.20
CA TRP A 663 -13.08 18.97 -27.91
C TRP A 663 -13.85 18.71 -29.21
N ASP A 664 -13.47 17.64 -29.91
CA ASP A 664 -14.04 17.19 -31.18
C ASP A 664 -14.86 15.90 -31.03
N ASP A 665 -15.18 15.25 -32.15
CA ASP A 665 -16.03 14.07 -32.19
C ASP A 665 -15.41 12.85 -31.46
N THR A 666 -14.08 12.78 -31.32
CA THR A 666 -13.43 11.63 -30.69
C THR A 666 -13.66 11.59 -29.18
N PRO A 667 -13.34 12.65 -28.39
CA PRO A 667 -13.69 12.68 -26.97
C PRO A 667 -15.20 12.64 -26.72
N LYS A 668 -16.01 13.22 -27.61
CA LYS A 668 -17.48 13.15 -27.49
C LYS A 668 -17.98 11.71 -27.64
N ALA A 669 -17.49 10.96 -28.62
CA ALA A 669 -17.85 9.55 -28.80
C ALA A 669 -17.44 8.71 -27.59
N LYS A 670 -16.25 8.93 -27.03
CA LYS A 670 -15.80 8.25 -25.80
C LYS A 670 -16.71 8.58 -24.60
N LEU A 671 -17.10 9.84 -24.46
CA LEU A 671 -18.04 10.25 -23.40
C LEU A 671 -19.45 9.68 -23.65
N ALA A 672 -19.86 9.47 -24.90
CA ALA A 672 -21.11 8.81 -25.26
C ALA A 672 -21.15 7.34 -24.83
N GLY A 673 -20.00 6.65 -24.91
CA GLY A 673 -19.85 5.24 -24.54
C GLY A 673 -19.65 4.99 -23.04
N MET A 674 -19.86 6.00 -22.20
CA MET A 674 -19.70 5.93 -20.75
C MET A 674 -20.72 4.96 -20.12
N THR A 675 -20.24 3.99 -19.35
CA THR A 675 -21.07 3.02 -18.61
C THR A 675 -20.77 3.10 -17.12
N GLY A 676 -21.82 3.14 -16.28
CA GLY A 676 -21.67 3.09 -14.83
C GLY A 676 -21.54 1.65 -14.36
N GLN A 677 -20.44 1.30 -13.70
CA GLN A 677 -20.11 -0.05 -13.21
C GLN A 677 -19.29 0.03 -11.92
N LEU A 678 -19.32 -1.04 -11.10
CA LEU A 678 -18.44 -1.23 -9.93
C LEU A 678 -18.61 -0.17 -8.83
N SER A 679 -17.60 -0.02 -7.96
CA SER A 679 -17.62 0.81 -6.75
C SER A 679 -16.84 2.14 -6.91
N THR A 680 -16.70 2.90 -5.81
CA THR A 680 -16.17 4.28 -5.79
C THR A 680 -14.98 4.46 -4.84
N ARG A 681 -13.75 4.23 -5.32
CA ARG A 681 -12.50 4.56 -4.60
C ARG A 681 -11.94 5.94 -4.95
N MET A 682 -12.70 6.97 -4.57
CA MET A 682 -12.45 8.36 -4.97
C MET A 682 -11.08 8.91 -4.55
N GLY A 683 -10.53 8.51 -3.40
CA GLY A 683 -9.24 9.01 -2.92
C GLY A 683 -8.07 8.69 -3.86
N ALA A 684 -7.97 7.44 -4.33
CA ALA A 684 -6.97 7.03 -5.31
C ALA A 684 -7.13 7.78 -6.65
N ALA A 685 -8.37 7.91 -7.13
CA ALA A 685 -8.67 8.63 -8.36
C ALA A 685 -8.33 10.14 -8.26
N ILE A 686 -8.58 10.78 -7.12
CA ILE A 686 -8.21 12.18 -6.86
C ILE A 686 -6.69 12.36 -6.86
N ARG A 687 -5.94 11.46 -6.22
CA ARG A 687 -4.46 11.50 -6.24
C ARG A 687 -3.93 11.35 -7.66
N HIS A 688 -4.48 10.42 -8.43
CA HIS A 688 -4.11 10.22 -9.83
C HIS A 688 -4.47 11.42 -10.72
N ALA A 689 -5.65 12.01 -10.55
CA ALA A 689 -6.02 13.27 -11.22
C ALA A 689 -5.08 14.43 -10.82
N GLY A 690 -4.71 14.50 -9.55
CA GLY A 690 -3.74 15.46 -9.02
C GLY A 690 -2.35 15.32 -9.66
N HIS A 691 -1.91 14.09 -9.94
CA HIS A 691 -0.67 13.81 -10.68
C HIS A 691 -0.70 14.46 -12.08
N HIS A 692 -1.76 14.23 -12.86
CA HIS A 692 -1.93 14.82 -14.19
C HIS A 692 -2.00 16.35 -14.16
N LEU A 693 -2.71 16.93 -13.17
CA LEU A 693 -2.77 18.38 -12.99
C LEU A 693 -1.42 18.98 -12.58
N LYS A 694 -0.60 18.25 -11.81
CA LYS A 694 0.73 18.71 -11.39
C LYS A 694 1.64 18.95 -12.59
N LEU A 695 1.52 18.11 -13.64
CA LEU A 695 2.30 18.21 -14.89
C LEU A 695 1.95 19.47 -15.71
N GLN A 696 0.78 20.08 -15.49
CA GLN A 696 0.40 21.30 -16.20
C GLN A 696 1.20 22.51 -15.71
N ARG A 697 1.61 23.37 -16.66
CA ARG A 697 2.41 24.58 -16.39
C ARG A 697 1.59 25.75 -15.84
N SER A 698 0.26 25.64 -15.84
CA SER A 698 -0.66 26.70 -15.45
C SER A 698 -0.51 27.06 -13.96
N ALA A 699 -0.53 28.35 -13.66
CA ALA A 699 -0.36 28.88 -12.30
C ALA A 699 -1.48 28.44 -11.34
N LYS A 700 -2.71 28.32 -11.84
CA LYS A 700 -3.88 27.88 -11.06
C LYS A 700 -4.45 26.59 -11.66
N LYS A 701 -4.77 25.63 -10.81
CA LYS A 701 -5.24 24.29 -11.21
C LYS A 701 -6.52 23.95 -10.46
N LEU A 702 -7.50 23.38 -11.15
CA LEU A 702 -8.78 22.99 -10.57
C LEU A 702 -9.15 21.57 -10.96
N LEU A 703 -9.49 20.80 -9.95
CA LEU A 703 -10.11 19.49 -10.07
C LEU A 703 -11.59 19.62 -9.73
N ILE A 704 -12.47 19.35 -10.69
CA ILE A 704 -13.92 19.27 -10.50
C ILE A 704 -14.29 17.79 -10.42
N VAL A 705 -14.73 17.31 -9.27
CA VAL A 705 -15.23 15.95 -9.10
C VAL A 705 -16.74 15.96 -9.23
N ILE A 706 -17.29 15.18 -10.16
CA ILE A 706 -18.73 14.98 -10.33
C ILE A 706 -19.06 13.58 -9.84
N THR A 707 -19.82 13.48 -8.75
CA THR A 707 -20.18 12.21 -8.10
C THR A 707 -21.62 12.24 -7.59
N ASP A 708 -22.27 11.10 -7.55
CA ASP A 708 -23.61 10.91 -6.99
C ASP A 708 -23.59 10.19 -5.64
N GLY A 709 -22.43 9.68 -5.22
CA GLY A 709 -22.31 8.74 -4.12
C GLY A 709 -21.36 9.18 -3.01
N GLU A 710 -21.37 8.39 -1.95
CA GLU A 710 -20.34 8.41 -0.91
C GLU A 710 -19.19 7.49 -1.34
N PRO A 711 -17.91 7.85 -1.06
CA PRO A 711 -16.80 6.93 -1.30
C PRO A 711 -17.04 5.60 -0.58
N ALA A 712 -17.17 4.52 -1.35
CA ALA A 712 -17.51 3.17 -0.90
C ALA A 712 -16.91 2.16 -1.87
N ASP A 713 -16.33 1.08 -1.34
CA ASP A 713 -15.70 0.02 -2.14
C ASP A 713 -15.98 -1.35 -1.51
N ILE A 714 -15.95 -2.42 -2.31
CA ILE A 714 -16.36 -3.78 -1.88
C ILE A 714 -15.48 -4.36 -0.77
N ASP A 715 -14.22 -3.94 -0.70
CA ASP A 715 -13.22 -4.41 0.26
C ASP A 715 -13.19 -3.58 1.56
N VAL A 716 -13.89 -2.44 1.60
CA VAL A 716 -13.90 -1.54 2.76
C VAL A 716 -15.29 -1.47 3.40
N ARG A 717 -15.37 -2.01 4.62
CA ARG A 717 -16.64 -2.18 5.35
C ARG A 717 -17.05 -0.97 6.17
N ASP A 718 -16.07 -0.19 6.59
CA ASP A 718 -16.28 1.02 7.37
C ASP A 718 -16.59 2.19 6.42
N PRO A 719 -17.83 2.73 6.41
CA PRO A 719 -18.19 3.81 5.51
C PRO A 719 -17.39 5.10 5.76
N GLN A 720 -16.77 5.27 6.94
CA GLN A 720 -15.95 6.43 7.24
C GLN A 720 -14.55 6.32 6.66
N TYR A 721 -14.05 5.11 6.42
CA TYR A 721 -12.67 4.90 6.01
C TYR A 721 -12.37 5.61 4.69
N LEU A 722 -13.13 5.30 3.63
CA LEU A 722 -12.90 5.92 2.32
C LEU A 722 -13.27 7.40 2.28
N ARG A 723 -14.19 7.86 3.16
CA ARG A 723 -14.47 9.30 3.32
C ARG A 723 -13.28 10.04 3.90
N MET A 724 -12.64 9.48 4.93
CA MET A 724 -11.47 10.07 5.56
C MET A 724 -10.25 9.99 4.63
N ASP A 725 -10.12 8.91 3.85
CA ASP A 725 -9.10 8.85 2.80
C ASP A 725 -9.32 9.89 1.71
N THR A 726 -10.54 10.01 1.19
CA THR A 726 -10.89 11.01 0.17
C THR A 726 -10.61 12.42 0.67
N LYS A 727 -10.93 12.71 1.95
CA LYS A 727 -10.60 13.99 2.58
C LYS A 727 -9.09 14.24 2.59
N LYS A 728 -8.29 13.22 2.91
CA LYS A 728 -6.83 13.31 2.92
C LYS A 728 -6.25 13.49 1.52
N ALA A 729 -6.76 12.77 0.53
CA ALA A 729 -6.43 12.97 -0.88
C ALA A 729 -6.70 14.41 -1.33
N VAL A 730 -7.83 15.00 -0.93
CA VAL A 730 -8.15 16.42 -1.18
C VAL A 730 -7.13 17.35 -0.51
N GLU A 731 -6.76 17.11 0.75
CA GLU A 731 -5.74 17.89 1.47
C GLU A 731 -4.34 17.76 0.84
N GLU A 732 -3.99 16.60 0.29
CA GLU A 732 -2.72 16.35 -0.43
C GLU A 732 -2.68 17.09 -1.77
N VAL A 733 -3.76 16.99 -2.55
CA VAL A 733 -3.89 17.67 -3.84
C VAL A 733 -3.94 19.20 -3.65
N ALA A 734 -4.53 19.69 -2.57
CA ALA A 734 -4.46 21.10 -2.19
C ALA A 734 -3.03 21.57 -1.89
N ARG A 735 -2.19 20.73 -1.26
CA ARG A 735 -0.78 21.06 -0.96
C ARG A 735 0.08 21.25 -2.20
N ILE A 736 -0.28 20.61 -3.32
CA ILE A 736 0.41 20.79 -4.61
C ILE A 736 -0.17 21.94 -5.46
N GLY A 737 -1.03 22.78 -4.87
CA GLY A 737 -1.59 23.98 -5.52
C GLY A 737 -2.81 23.72 -6.41
N VAL A 738 -3.45 22.55 -6.28
CA VAL A 738 -4.67 22.21 -7.02
C VAL A 738 -5.89 22.45 -6.12
N THR A 739 -6.83 23.28 -6.56
CA THR A 739 -8.10 23.45 -5.85
C THR A 739 -9.06 22.35 -6.26
N THR A 740 -9.65 21.64 -5.29
CA THR A 740 -10.65 20.58 -5.56
C THR A 740 -12.05 21.12 -5.30
N TYR A 741 -12.99 20.82 -6.17
CA TYR A 741 -14.40 21.19 -6.02
C TYR A 741 -15.31 20.01 -6.33
N CYS A 742 -16.26 19.71 -5.45
CA CYS A 742 -17.18 18.60 -5.63
C CYS A 742 -18.56 19.07 -6.11
N MET A 743 -19.05 18.46 -7.17
CA MET A 743 -20.42 18.59 -7.66
C MET A 743 -21.15 17.30 -7.34
N SER A 744 -21.99 17.33 -6.31
CA SER A 744 -22.77 16.18 -5.90
C SER A 744 -24.16 16.20 -6.54
N LEU A 745 -24.62 15.05 -7.01
CA LEU A 745 -25.98 14.87 -7.55
C LEU A 745 -26.98 14.34 -6.50
N ASP A 746 -26.51 13.97 -5.30
CA ASP A 746 -27.35 13.50 -4.20
C ASP A 746 -27.89 14.68 -3.34
N PRO A 747 -29.22 14.85 -3.21
CA PRO A 747 -29.84 15.86 -2.35
C PRO A 747 -29.43 15.78 -0.87
N ARG A 748 -28.97 14.62 -0.38
CA ARG A 748 -28.57 14.39 1.02
C ARG A 748 -27.08 14.59 1.27
N ALA A 749 -26.31 14.95 0.23
CA ALA A 749 -24.86 14.94 0.27
C ALA A 749 -24.20 16.06 1.10
N ASP A 750 -24.98 17.07 1.52
CA ASP A 750 -24.51 18.23 2.28
C ASP A 750 -23.62 17.85 3.48
N ASN A 751 -23.97 16.78 4.22
CA ASN A 751 -23.30 16.47 5.48
C ASN A 751 -21.92 15.80 5.31
N TYR A 752 -21.73 14.95 4.32
CA TYR A 752 -20.46 14.24 4.14
C TYR A 752 -19.53 14.95 3.15
N VAL A 753 -20.07 15.51 2.06
CA VAL A 753 -19.27 16.22 1.05
C VAL A 753 -18.63 17.46 1.64
N SER A 754 -19.36 18.18 2.50
CA SER A 754 -18.82 19.35 3.20
C SER A 754 -17.66 19.02 4.16
N ARG A 755 -17.62 17.78 4.69
CA ARG A 755 -16.51 17.30 5.54
C ARG A 755 -15.27 16.91 4.74
N ILE A 756 -15.48 16.41 3.51
CA ILE A 756 -14.41 15.96 2.61
C ILE A 756 -13.77 17.15 1.90
N PHE A 757 -14.56 17.96 1.18
CA PHE A 757 -14.05 19.05 0.33
C PHE A 757 -14.02 20.42 1.05
N GLY A 758 -14.77 20.56 2.14
CA GLY A 758 -14.92 21.81 2.90
C GLY A 758 -16.17 22.59 2.51
N GLN A 759 -16.71 23.41 3.44
CA GLN A 759 -18.00 24.11 3.29
C GLN A 759 -18.11 25.05 2.08
N LYS A 760 -17.00 25.50 1.51
CA LYS A 760 -16.99 26.43 0.36
C LYS A 760 -16.72 25.76 -0.98
N ASN A 761 -16.39 24.46 -0.98
CA ASN A 761 -15.84 23.76 -2.14
C ASN A 761 -16.76 22.63 -2.64
N TYR A 762 -18.06 22.76 -2.44
CA TYR A 762 -19.03 21.80 -2.97
C TYR A 762 -20.34 22.44 -3.38
N MET A 763 -21.09 21.75 -4.25
CA MET A 763 -22.44 22.12 -4.66
C MET A 763 -23.26 20.87 -4.93
N VAL A 764 -24.50 20.88 -4.44
CA VAL A 764 -25.52 19.90 -4.79
C VAL A 764 -26.27 20.39 -6.03
N VAL A 765 -26.32 19.55 -7.07
CA VAL A 765 -27.02 19.83 -8.33
C VAL A 765 -28.17 18.84 -8.48
N ASP A 766 -29.37 19.34 -8.24
CA ASP A 766 -30.64 18.64 -8.47
C ASP A 766 -31.14 18.79 -9.92
N HIS A 767 -30.71 19.85 -10.61
CA HIS A 767 -31.11 20.18 -11.98
C HIS A 767 -29.93 20.76 -12.77
N VAL A 768 -29.64 20.19 -13.94
CA VAL A 768 -28.57 20.63 -14.85
C VAL A 768 -28.72 22.11 -15.24
N GLN A 769 -29.95 22.63 -15.30
CA GLN A 769 -30.25 24.03 -15.62
C GLN A 769 -29.74 25.03 -14.55
N ARG A 770 -29.36 24.57 -13.35
CA ARG A 770 -28.79 25.42 -12.30
C ARG A 770 -27.28 25.60 -12.39
N LEU A 771 -26.58 24.76 -13.16
CA LEU A 771 -25.14 24.87 -13.41
C LEU A 771 -24.70 26.29 -13.83
N PRO A 772 -25.41 27.00 -14.74
CA PRO A 772 -25.03 28.33 -15.18
C PRO A 772 -25.05 29.41 -14.09
N GLU A 773 -25.74 29.19 -12.98
CA GLU A 773 -25.88 30.20 -11.91
C GLU A 773 -24.74 30.12 -10.89
N LYS A 774 -24.13 28.95 -10.75
CA LYS A 774 -23.19 28.65 -9.66
C LYS A 774 -21.75 28.47 -10.13
N LEU A 775 -21.53 27.88 -11.31
CA LEU A 775 -20.19 27.74 -11.89
C LEU A 775 -19.45 29.08 -12.04
N PRO A 776 -20.08 30.17 -12.52
CA PRO A 776 -19.41 31.46 -12.60
C PRO A 776 -18.89 31.93 -11.22
N LEU A 777 -19.65 31.77 -10.14
CA LEU A 777 -19.20 32.15 -8.80
C LEU A 777 -17.93 31.40 -8.36
N LEU A 778 -17.81 30.12 -8.73
CA LEU A 778 -16.61 29.31 -8.50
C LEU A 778 -15.42 29.87 -9.27
N TYR A 779 -15.59 30.18 -10.56
CA TYR A 779 -14.54 30.80 -11.37
C TYR A 779 -14.13 32.19 -10.83
N ALA A 780 -15.05 32.95 -10.21
CA ALA A 780 -14.76 34.26 -9.61
C ALA A 780 -13.91 34.13 -8.35
N GLY A 781 -14.23 33.13 -7.52
CA GLY A 781 -13.44 32.84 -6.31
C GLY A 781 -12.01 32.47 -6.66
N LEU A 782 -11.81 31.75 -7.77
CA LEU A 782 -10.51 31.26 -8.21
C LEU A 782 -9.70 32.29 -9.01
N THR A 783 -10.32 33.33 -9.58
CA THR A 783 -9.63 34.38 -10.35
C THR A 783 -9.22 35.60 -9.52
N ARG A 784 -9.64 35.69 -8.26
CA ARG A 784 -9.20 36.73 -7.31
C ARG A 784 -7.74 36.62 -6.91
#